data_AF-A0A523U2R1-F1
#
_entry.id   AF-A0A523U2R1-F1
#
_cell.length_a   1.000
_cell.length_b   1.000
_cell.length_c   1.000
_cell.angle_alpha   90.00
_cell.angle_beta   90.00
_cell.angle_gamma   90.00
#
_symmetry.space_group_name_H-M   'P 1'
#
loop_
_entity.id
_entity.type
_entity.pdbx_description
1 polymer ?
#
loop_
_entity_poly.entity_id
_entity_poly.type
_entity_poly.pdbx_seq_one_letter_code
_entity_poly.pdbx_strand_id
1 'polypeptide(L)'
;MKKYALIGALIFAQGGYVASIDGAIFPTLTQVQQYAESLPEHIETETDWLNPDFSLFHKERAPGRMRRLINWFGLGRRAWNSKEFNRLLHSLIKKRELNGLMGDFIQKYQEVPGDRIFIWTDLFGAFHSLVRDLEKLRSKGIIGDDFKIAKPEYLFVFNGNVIDHSPYVLETLTLVMRLLEVNPQQVIYTRGDHEDKQEWHSYGLARELKIRAAGLSREVIPLNKLMTQFFNTLPLGLFLPRVTEKEINVVLIANNEYSKSGFEVKKIAGFLEKEENGKLSSFKLSNKLTAKKSVHIKVIISGEDRSITYHQTAGLTMLGMQREALRWLNFSSPTSRNRRLYEFFNDAFVEIKIQDQLDDWTITLYNQDVRKLFGLKKAATYDLLTGQRIKEGVKKPKKKAPPKEEKKKKEPPKVTESPKDLEKKPEKKPSKKAKKEEEPEPTTLQEAVIGSTLDLSKSASMIGKPVKEGLDTGEGPWIKKEVRPPSDKKPVKEEKKAEAVPDKKEELKELKKKEPKEKDKEAEELTKEEPVVADGEKKPLILGSTLDLTRAVKFQSKSVKVGIDLRLKEEREAGDSVISQVIVVDDEYTPRKTVQEVNRFLEQGIDILLNPLGSPTLEAYLDLVKQGKVLVLFPMTGAPLFRKKDLKYMAHIRPSYIIEGKILTEYALDTLKAKKGVMFYQDDAFGQGFLEGAQELLKKRKITNWLAVPYQRNDVTFAKQVARIKKYDPDVLLFFSVTTAARGLIRQLGIQEVAGKHMLGSSEFGEGEFQRFMKEKGLKMFYLNAVPNPQQSDIAIAKQFRDAANREGVPIDVFSLESYLATDFLIDIVKKIRGAATKEKIINAIAKVKNHNYKGMLFNFDPENRTLSSTLWMYTGSPDWQQIEVTQNKEDAQ
;
A
#
# COMPACT_ATOMS: atom_id res chain seq x y z
N MET A 1 -28.34 -14.40 -78.70
CA MET A 1 -27.24 -14.09 -77.76
C MET A 1 -27.33 -15.02 -76.55
N LYS A 2 -26.43 -16.01 -76.50
CA LYS A 2 -26.20 -16.88 -75.35
C LYS A 2 -25.61 -16.04 -74.21
N LYS A 3 -26.37 -15.80 -73.12
CA LYS A 3 -25.90 -15.55 -71.72
C LYS A 3 -27.03 -15.10 -70.75
N TYR A 4 -28.29 -15.49 -70.98
CA TYR A 4 -29.40 -15.28 -70.03
C TYR A 4 -29.87 -16.61 -69.40
N ALA A 5 -28.97 -17.30 -68.71
CA ALA A 5 -29.31 -18.58 -68.07
C ALA A 5 -28.55 -18.82 -66.75
N LEU A 6 -28.38 -17.78 -65.93
CA LEU A 6 -27.96 -17.98 -64.53
C LEU A 6 -28.51 -16.88 -63.59
N ILE A 7 -29.77 -16.49 -63.81
CA ILE A 7 -30.56 -15.58 -62.94
C ILE A 7 -31.54 -16.38 -62.04
N GLY A 8 -31.51 -17.72 -62.05
CA GLY A 8 -32.59 -18.53 -61.47
C GLY A 8 -32.32 -19.34 -60.20
N ALA A 9 -31.17 -19.22 -59.51
CA ALA A 9 -30.80 -20.23 -58.50
C ALA A 9 -30.15 -19.73 -57.19
N LEU A 10 -30.35 -18.48 -56.78
CA LEU A 10 -29.82 -18.00 -55.48
C LEU A 10 -30.76 -17.01 -54.77
N ILE A 11 -32.07 -17.18 -54.96
CA ILE A 11 -33.12 -16.59 -54.11
C ILE A 11 -33.78 -17.75 -53.38
N PHE A 12 -33.17 -18.24 -52.29
CA PHE A 12 -33.83 -18.90 -51.15
C PHE A 12 -32.76 -19.29 -50.11
N ALA A 13 -32.21 -18.28 -49.44
CA ALA A 13 -31.59 -18.40 -48.11
C ALA A 13 -31.57 -17.00 -47.48
N GLN A 14 -32.76 -16.40 -47.30
CA GLN A 14 -32.92 -15.22 -46.46
C GLN A 14 -32.88 -15.67 -44.99
N GLY A 15 -31.80 -15.28 -44.31
CA GLY A 15 -31.64 -15.33 -42.87
C GLY A 15 -30.87 -14.10 -42.40
N GLY A 16 -31.60 -12.99 -42.25
CA GLY A 16 -31.25 -11.85 -41.38
C GLY A 16 -29.87 -11.21 -41.53
N TYR A 17 -29.67 -10.42 -42.59
CA TYR A 17 -28.76 -9.26 -42.49
C TYR A 17 -29.42 -8.22 -41.58
N VAL A 18 -29.18 -8.33 -40.27
CA VAL A 18 -29.33 -7.19 -39.35
C VAL A 18 -28.00 -6.44 -39.39
N ALA A 19 -28.04 -5.18 -39.80
CA ALA A 19 -26.89 -4.29 -39.87
C ALA A 19 -26.05 -4.36 -38.59
N SER A 20 -24.85 -4.94 -38.69
CA SER A 20 -23.88 -5.01 -37.61
C SER A 20 -23.36 -3.60 -37.31
N ILE A 21 -23.29 -3.24 -36.03
CA ILE A 21 -22.73 -1.96 -35.57
C ILE A 21 -21.26 -1.86 -36.02
N ASP A 22 -21.00 -1.03 -37.03
CA ASP A 22 -19.67 -0.80 -37.59
C ASP A 22 -18.70 -0.17 -36.57
N GLY A 23 -17.59 -0.88 -36.27
CA GLY A 23 -16.39 -0.34 -35.63
C GLY A 23 -16.29 -0.40 -34.09
N ALA A 24 -16.91 -1.38 -33.42
CA ALA A 24 -16.70 -1.61 -31.98
C ALA A 24 -15.57 -2.62 -31.72
N ILE A 25 -14.67 -2.33 -30.76
CA ILE A 25 -13.78 -3.36 -30.18
C ILE A 25 -14.67 -4.37 -29.49
N PHE A 26 -14.47 -5.66 -29.79
CA PHE A 26 -15.24 -6.76 -29.21
C PHE A 26 -16.76 -6.58 -29.39
N PRO A 27 -17.29 -6.71 -30.61
CA PRO A 27 -18.72 -6.57 -30.86
C PRO A 27 -19.55 -7.68 -30.21
N THR A 28 -18.97 -8.86 -29.98
CA THR A 28 -19.64 -9.98 -29.28
C THR A 28 -18.76 -10.66 -28.24
N LEU A 29 -19.39 -11.33 -27.26
CA LEU A 29 -18.69 -12.09 -26.22
C LEU A 29 -17.87 -13.24 -26.83
N THR A 30 -18.41 -13.93 -27.84
CA THR A 30 -17.67 -14.95 -28.60
C THR A 30 -16.34 -14.41 -29.15
N GLN A 31 -16.32 -13.19 -29.67
CA GLN A 31 -15.08 -12.59 -30.18
C GLN A 31 -14.10 -12.22 -29.07
N VAL A 32 -14.59 -11.78 -27.89
CA VAL A 32 -13.73 -11.57 -26.71
C VAL A 32 -13.12 -12.89 -26.28
N GLN A 33 -13.91 -13.96 -26.24
CA GLN A 33 -13.46 -15.29 -25.85
C GLN A 33 -12.35 -15.77 -26.78
N GLN A 34 -12.58 -15.74 -28.10
CA GLN A 34 -11.57 -16.11 -29.09
C GLN A 34 -10.30 -15.27 -28.97
N TYR A 35 -10.44 -13.97 -28.67
CA TYR A 35 -9.30 -13.10 -28.42
C TYR A 35 -8.54 -13.49 -27.15
N ALA A 36 -9.24 -13.76 -26.04
CA ALA A 36 -8.63 -14.22 -24.79
C ALA A 36 -7.91 -15.57 -24.96
N GLU A 37 -8.51 -16.51 -25.67
CA GLU A 37 -7.92 -17.82 -26.00
C GLU A 37 -6.66 -17.70 -26.88
N SER A 38 -6.57 -16.65 -27.70
CA SER A 38 -5.38 -16.36 -28.50
C SER A 38 -4.22 -15.76 -27.69
N LEU A 39 -4.46 -15.41 -26.42
CA LEU A 39 -3.50 -14.79 -25.54
C LEU A 39 -3.07 -15.77 -24.44
N PRO A 40 -1.77 -15.82 -24.10
CA PRO A 40 -1.35 -16.46 -22.86
C PRO A 40 -2.09 -15.82 -21.68
N GLU A 41 -2.51 -16.58 -20.69
CA GLU A 41 -3.13 -16.02 -19.48
C GLU A 41 -2.08 -15.61 -18.44
N HIS A 42 -0.97 -16.35 -18.39
CA HIS A 42 0.10 -16.15 -17.42
C HIS A 42 1.34 -15.62 -18.11
N ILE A 43 1.56 -14.33 -17.91
CA ILE A 43 2.83 -13.70 -18.24
C ILE A 43 3.67 -13.67 -16.97
N GLU A 44 4.86 -14.25 -17.07
CA GLU A 44 5.89 -14.10 -16.04
C GLU A 44 6.71 -12.85 -16.36
N THR A 45 7.09 -12.10 -15.33
CA THR A 45 7.99 -10.93 -15.43
C THR A 45 9.12 -11.09 -14.43
N GLU A 46 10.16 -10.26 -14.55
CA GLU A 46 11.25 -10.22 -13.59
C GLU A 46 10.82 -9.76 -12.18
N THR A 47 11.75 -9.94 -11.23
CA THR A 47 11.69 -10.14 -9.77
C THR A 47 10.80 -9.26 -8.88
N ASP A 48 10.16 -8.19 -9.37
CA ASP A 48 9.31 -7.31 -8.54
C ASP A 48 7.82 -7.65 -8.71
N TRP A 49 7.30 -8.50 -7.82
CA TRP A 49 5.89 -8.90 -7.80
C TRP A 49 4.96 -7.80 -7.27
N LEU A 50 5.50 -6.82 -6.54
CA LEU A 50 4.71 -5.68 -6.11
C LEU A 50 4.48 -4.75 -7.30
N ASN A 51 5.46 -4.59 -8.22
CA ASN A 51 5.41 -3.82 -9.48
C ASN A 51 5.77 -4.61 -10.76
N PRO A 52 4.99 -5.61 -11.20
CA PRO A 52 5.37 -6.38 -12.37
C PRO A 52 5.45 -5.49 -13.62
N ASP A 53 6.57 -5.58 -14.34
CA ASP A 53 6.80 -4.84 -15.58
C ASP A 53 6.45 -5.66 -16.82
N PHE A 54 5.30 -5.35 -17.41
CA PHE A 54 4.84 -5.96 -18.64
C PHE A 54 5.25 -5.17 -19.90
N SER A 55 6.21 -4.24 -19.81
CA SER A 55 6.60 -3.39 -20.94
C SER A 55 7.02 -4.16 -22.19
N LEU A 56 7.80 -5.23 -22.04
CA LEU A 56 8.21 -6.08 -23.16
C LEU A 56 7.00 -6.75 -23.81
N PHE A 57 6.14 -7.36 -22.99
CA PHE A 57 4.89 -7.97 -23.42
C PHE A 57 3.99 -6.98 -24.19
N HIS A 58 3.87 -5.75 -23.70
CA HIS A 58 3.10 -4.70 -24.37
C HIS A 58 3.75 -4.23 -25.68
N LYS A 59 5.08 -4.14 -25.74
CA LYS A 59 5.83 -3.75 -26.94
C LYS A 59 5.68 -4.78 -28.07
N GLU A 60 5.78 -6.07 -27.76
CA GLU A 60 5.57 -7.16 -28.74
C GLU A 60 4.17 -7.11 -29.38
N ARG A 61 3.18 -6.62 -28.61
CA ARG A 61 1.78 -6.52 -29.04
C ARG A 61 1.42 -5.17 -29.62
N ALA A 62 2.26 -4.15 -29.48
CA ALA A 62 2.07 -2.89 -30.17
C ALA A 62 2.18 -3.13 -31.69
N PRO A 63 1.20 -2.70 -32.50
CA PRO A 63 1.20 -3.05 -33.92
C PRO A 63 2.41 -2.41 -34.63
N GLY A 64 3.28 -3.27 -35.17
CA GLY A 64 4.38 -2.86 -36.05
C GLY A 64 3.88 -2.24 -37.36
N ARG A 65 4.77 -1.57 -38.12
CA ARG A 65 4.39 -0.84 -39.36
C ARG A 65 3.64 -1.71 -40.37
N MET A 66 4.09 -2.95 -40.58
CA MET A 66 3.46 -3.92 -41.51
C MET A 66 2.08 -4.39 -41.04
N ARG A 67 1.91 -4.64 -39.73
CA ARG A 67 0.64 -5.09 -39.14
C ARG A 67 -0.41 -3.95 -39.13
N ARG A 68 0.02 -2.70 -39.00
CA ARG A 68 -0.86 -1.53 -39.20
C ARG A 68 -1.38 -1.45 -40.63
N LEU A 69 -0.54 -1.74 -41.62
CA LEU A 69 -0.92 -1.76 -43.04
C LEU A 69 -1.92 -2.89 -43.34
N ILE A 70 -1.68 -4.11 -42.84
CA ILE A 70 -2.60 -5.26 -43.02
C ILE A 70 -3.95 -5.01 -42.34
N ASN A 71 -3.95 -4.44 -41.13
CA ASN A 71 -5.19 -4.06 -40.43
C ASN A 71 -5.94 -2.95 -41.16
N TRP A 72 -5.23 -2.04 -41.84
CA TRP A 72 -5.84 -0.95 -42.63
C TRP A 72 -6.63 -1.48 -43.84
N PHE A 73 -6.18 -2.56 -44.47
CA PHE A 73 -6.90 -3.25 -45.54
C PHE A 73 -8.00 -4.21 -45.05
N GLY A 74 -8.23 -4.32 -43.72
CA GLY A 74 -9.25 -5.20 -43.16
C GLY A 74 -8.93 -6.71 -43.24
N LEU A 75 -7.70 -7.07 -43.60
CA LEU A 75 -7.26 -8.46 -43.82
C LEU A 75 -6.66 -9.12 -42.56
N GLY A 76 -6.57 -8.40 -41.44
CA GLY A 76 -6.06 -8.91 -40.16
C GLY A 76 -7.16 -9.47 -39.25
N ARG A 77 -6.84 -10.48 -38.42
CA ARG A 77 -7.73 -10.89 -37.30
C ARG A 77 -8.03 -9.66 -36.44
N ARG A 78 -9.32 -9.36 -36.20
CA ARG A 78 -9.74 -8.23 -35.35
C ARG A 78 -9.12 -8.41 -33.95
N ALA A 79 -8.14 -7.58 -33.64
CA ALA A 79 -7.45 -7.55 -32.36
C ALA A 79 -7.83 -6.27 -31.62
N TRP A 80 -7.65 -6.27 -30.29
CA TRP A 80 -7.75 -5.05 -29.49
C TRP A 80 -6.86 -3.96 -30.10
N ASN A 81 -7.37 -2.73 -30.22
CA ASN A 81 -6.61 -1.60 -30.75
C ASN A 81 -6.89 -0.30 -29.98
N SER A 82 -5.89 0.56 -29.88
CA SER A 82 -5.98 1.75 -29.05
C SER A 82 -6.89 2.85 -29.64
N LYS A 83 -7.07 2.89 -30.97
CA LYS A 83 -7.91 3.90 -31.65
C LYS A 83 -9.39 3.72 -31.32
N GLU A 84 -9.90 2.50 -31.42
CA GLU A 84 -11.29 2.21 -31.08
C GLU A 84 -11.51 2.26 -29.56
N PHE A 85 -10.49 1.96 -28.74
CA PHE A 85 -10.56 2.14 -27.28
C PHE A 85 -10.77 3.61 -26.95
N ASN A 86 -10.00 4.49 -27.60
CA ASN A 86 -10.19 5.92 -27.48
C ASN A 86 -11.60 6.37 -27.93
N ARG A 87 -12.15 5.79 -29.01
CA ARG A 87 -13.53 6.08 -29.46
C ARG A 87 -14.56 5.70 -28.39
N LEU A 88 -14.44 4.51 -27.81
CA LEU A 88 -15.32 4.02 -26.74
C LEU A 88 -15.22 4.92 -25.50
N LEU A 89 -13.99 5.28 -25.10
CA LEU A 89 -13.71 6.18 -23.98
C LEU A 89 -14.38 7.54 -24.15
N HIS A 90 -14.16 8.20 -25.28
CA HIS A 90 -14.81 9.47 -25.60
C HIS A 90 -16.34 9.37 -25.60
N SER A 91 -16.89 8.33 -26.22
CA SER A 91 -18.34 8.15 -26.28
C SER A 91 -18.95 7.96 -24.89
N LEU A 92 -18.29 7.19 -24.02
CA LEU A 92 -18.77 6.94 -22.66
C LEU A 92 -18.70 8.20 -21.80
N ILE A 93 -17.57 8.91 -21.82
CA ILE A 93 -17.41 10.18 -21.09
C ILE A 93 -18.55 11.11 -21.49
N LYS A 94 -18.70 11.39 -22.80
CA LYS A 94 -19.75 12.29 -23.29
C LYS A 94 -21.15 11.88 -22.83
N LYS A 95 -21.52 10.60 -22.98
CA LYS A 95 -22.84 10.09 -22.55
C LYS A 95 -23.06 10.24 -21.05
N ARG A 96 -22.03 9.98 -20.23
CA ARG A 96 -22.13 10.03 -18.76
C ARG A 96 -22.17 11.47 -18.24
N GLU A 97 -21.36 12.35 -18.80
CA GLU A 97 -21.35 13.78 -18.46
C GLU A 97 -22.69 14.44 -18.82
N LEU A 98 -23.27 14.10 -19.99
CA LEU A 98 -24.62 14.56 -20.39
C LEU A 98 -25.71 14.12 -19.40
N ASN A 99 -25.52 12.99 -18.72
CA ASN A 99 -26.41 12.50 -17.67
C ASN A 99 -26.04 13.04 -16.27
N GLY A 100 -25.15 14.03 -16.17
CA GLY A 100 -24.76 14.67 -14.92
C GLY A 100 -23.86 13.83 -14.00
N LEU A 101 -23.34 12.69 -14.50
CA LEU A 101 -22.49 11.77 -13.75
C LEU A 101 -21.04 12.24 -13.75
N MET A 102 -20.71 13.18 -12.86
CA MET A 102 -19.39 13.78 -12.74
C MET A 102 -19.07 14.22 -11.32
N GLY A 103 -17.79 14.12 -10.97
CA GLY A 103 -17.26 14.57 -9.68
C GLY A 103 -17.62 13.60 -8.56
N ASP A 104 -17.75 14.11 -7.34
CA ASP A 104 -18.03 13.28 -6.17
C ASP A 104 -19.53 13.06 -5.98
N PHE A 105 -19.99 11.90 -6.44
CA PHE A 105 -21.38 11.49 -6.34
C PHE A 105 -21.49 10.00 -5.97
N ILE A 106 -22.65 9.65 -5.42
CA ILE A 106 -23.06 8.28 -5.11
C ILE A 106 -24.26 7.88 -5.97
N GLN A 107 -24.52 6.58 -6.07
CA GLN A 107 -25.73 6.07 -6.71
C GLN A 107 -26.57 5.24 -5.74
N LYS A 108 -27.88 5.29 -5.96
CA LYS A 108 -28.87 4.45 -5.30
C LYS A 108 -29.53 3.57 -6.33
N TYR A 109 -29.65 2.27 -6.03
CA TYR A 109 -30.47 1.36 -6.80
C TYR A 109 -31.72 0.99 -6.01
N GLN A 110 -32.89 1.25 -6.59
CA GLN A 110 -34.19 0.95 -6.00
C GLN A 110 -34.51 -0.53 -6.21
N GLU A 111 -34.32 -1.32 -5.18
CA GLU A 111 -34.45 -2.77 -5.30
C GLU A 111 -35.90 -3.28 -5.36
N VAL A 112 -36.11 -4.36 -6.11
CA VAL A 112 -37.39 -5.09 -6.19
C VAL A 112 -37.15 -6.56 -5.81
N PRO A 113 -38.05 -7.20 -5.03
CA PRO A 113 -37.97 -8.64 -4.76
C PRO A 113 -37.81 -9.44 -6.05
N GLY A 114 -36.81 -10.32 -6.09
CA GLY A 114 -36.44 -11.07 -7.28
C GLY A 114 -35.22 -10.52 -8.04
N ASP A 115 -34.80 -9.28 -7.76
CA ASP A 115 -33.59 -8.71 -8.33
C ASP A 115 -32.34 -9.54 -7.97
N ARG A 116 -31.41 -9.64 -8.93
CA ARG A 116 -30.16 -10.39 -8.81
C ARG A 116 -28.99 -9.48 -9.15
N ILE A 117 -28.10 -9.26 -8.19
CA ILE A 117 -26.95 -8.36 -8.33
C ILE A 117 -25.68 -9.21 -8.41
N PHE A 118 -24.98 -9.14 -9.52
CA PHE A 118 -23.71 -9.82 -9.77
C PHE A 118 -22.56 -8.85 -9.54
N ILE A 119 -21.63 -9.19 -8.67
CA ILE A 119 -20.58 -8.29 -8.20
C ILE A 119 -19.20 -8.92 -8.45
N TRP A 120 -18.35 -8.15 -9.11
CA TRP A 120 -16.91 -8.38 -9.20
C TRP A 120 -16.19 -7.25 -8.48
N THR A 121 -15.22 -7.60 -7.67
CA THR A 121 -14.48 -6.64 -6.85
C THR A 121 -12.99 -6.92 -6.99
N ASP A 122 -12.20 -5.85 -7.08
CA ASP A 122 -10.74 -5.93 -7.19
C ASP A 122 -10.29 -6.85 -8.33
N LEU A 123 -10.83 -6.65 -9.53
CA LEU A 123 -10.50 -7.44 -10.73
C LEU A 123 -9.04 -7.30 -11.13
N PHE A 124 -8.42 -6.13 -10.91
CA PHE A 124 -6.99 -5.91 -11.11
C PHE A 124 -6.49 -6.40 -12.49
N GLY A 125 -7.24 -6.10 -13.55
CA GLY A 125 -6.92 -6.52 -14.91
C GLY A 125 -6.99 -8.03 -15.16
N ALA A 126 -7.79 -8.79 -14.42
CA ALA A 126 -7.99 -10.24 -14.62
C ALA A 126 -8.88 -10.55 -15.84
N PHE A 127 -8.40 -10.18 -17.04
CA PHE A 127 -9.16 -10.27 -18.28
C PHE A 127 -9.73 -11.67 -18.55
N HIS A 128 -8.89 -12.71 -18.55
CA HIS A 128 -9.32 -14.08 -18.82
C HIS A 128 -10.34 -14.62 -17.81
N SER A 129 -10.18 -14.26 -16.52
CA SER A 129 -11.15 -14.61 -15.46
C SER A 129 -12.51 -13.99 -15.77
N LEU A 130 -12.55 -12.68 -16.06
CA LEU A 130 -13.80 -11.99 -16.37
C LEU A 130 -14.48 -12.57 -17.61
N VAL A 131 -13.70 -12.94 -18.64
CA VAL A 131 -14.24 -13.59 -19.85
C VAL A 131 -14.90 -14.93 -19.52
N ARG A 132 -14.25 -15.78 -18.72
CA ARG A 132 -14.84 -17.06 -18.28
C ARG A 132 -16.09 -16.88 -17.42
N ASP A 133 -16.10 -15.87 -16.57
CA ASP A 133 -17.28 -15.52 -15.76
C ASP A 133 -18.46 -15.10 -16.64
N LEU A 134 -18.22 -14.20 -17.60
CA LEU A 134 -19.25 -13.75 -18.55
C LEU A 134 -19.73 -14.88 -19.46
N GLU A 135 -18.84 -15.77 -19.92
CA GLU A 135 -19.20 -16.99 -20.66
C GLU A 135 -20.15 -17.86 -19.85
N LYS A 136 -19.85 -18.06 -18.56
CA LYS A 136 -20.72 -18.81 -17.68
C LYS A 136 -22.08 -18.15 -17.56
N LEU A 137 -22.14 -16.83 -17.40
CA LEU A 137 -23.39 -16.08 -17.33
C LEU A 137 -24.17 -16.16 -18.66
N ARG A 138 -23.48 -16.13 -19.82
CA ARG A 138 -24.09 -16.34 -21.14
C ARG A 138 -24.70 -17.72 -21.26
N SER A 139 -23.98 -18.77 -20.87
CA SER A 139 -24.49 -20.16 -20.88
C SER A 139 -25.74 -20.35 -20.01
N LYS A 140 -25.94 -19.46 -19.02
CA LYS A 140 -27.13 -19.42 -18.14
C LYS A 140 -28.24 -18.48 -18.64
N GLY A 141 -28.07 -17.85 -19.80
CA GLY A 141 -29.02 -16.88 -20.35
C GLY A 141 -29.15 -15.60 -19.53
N ILE A 142 -28.10 -15.22 -18.78
CA ILE A 142 -28.09 -13.98 -17.96
C ILE A 142 -27.63 -12.79 -18.81
N ILE A 143 -26.74 -13.01 -19.78
CA ILE A 143 -26.24 -12.03 -20.73
C ILE A 143 -26.23 -12.63 -22.14
N GLY A 144 -26.55 -11.84 -23.16
CA GLY A 144 -26.49 -12.23 -24.56
C GLY A 144 -25.07 -12.15 -25.13
N ASP A 145 -24.87 -12.75 -26.31
CA ASP A 145 -23.59 -12.64 -27.03
C ASP A 145 -23.29 -11.18 -27.46
N ASP A 146 -24.31 -10.33 -27.57
CA ASP A 146 -24.21 -8.89 -27.87
C ASP A 146 -23.97 -8.02 -26.63
N PHE A 147 -23.62 -8.62 -25.50
CA PHE A 147 -23.44 -8.01 -24.17
C PHE A 147 -24.71 -7.46 -23.52
N LYS A 148 -25.90 -7.60 -24.11
CA LYS A 148 -27.12 -7.15 -23.44
C LYS A 148 -27.46 -8.06 -22.28
N ILE A 149 -27.71 -7.47 -21.12
CA ILE A 149 -28.20 -8.21 -19.96
C ILE A 149 -29.64 -8.64 -20.25
N ALA A 150 -29.92 -9.94 -20.11
CA ALA A 150 -31.13 -10.55 -20.67
C ALA A 150 -32.44 -10.11 -19.99
N LYS A 151 -32.38 -9.72 -18.71
CA LYS A 151 -33.55 -9.35 -17.93
C LYS A 151 -33.35 -8.07 -17.11
N PRO A 152 -34.40 -7.25 -16.92
CA PRO A 152 -34.30 -5.97 -16.19
C PRO A 152 -34.07 -6.12 -14.68
N GLU A 153 -34.27 -7.32 -14.13
CA GLU A 153 -34.00 -7.62 -12.71
C GLU A 153 -32.51 -7.93 -12.44
N TYR A 154 -31.68 -7.98 -13.47
CA TYR A 154 -30.25 -8.30 -13.35
C TYR A 154 -29.42 -7.03 -13.35
N LEU A 155 -28.54 -6.89 -12.36
CA LEU A 155 -27.63 -5.77 -12.19
C LEU A 155 -26.19 -6.30 -12.07
N PHE A 156 -25.27 -5.73 -12.84
CA PHE A 156 -23.85 -6.05 -12.77
C PHE A 156 -23.10 -4.89 -12.10
N VAL A 157 -22.27 -5.20 -11.12
CA VAL A 157 -21.51 -4.21 -10.36
C VAL A 157 -20.03 -4.57 -10.39
N PHE A 158 -19.22 -3.69 -10.98
CA PHE A 158 -17.77 -3.70 -10.88
C PHE A 158 -17.38 -2.77 -9.74
N ASN A 159 -17.09 -3.35 -8.57
CA ASN A 159 -16.91 -2.61 -7.34
C ASN A 159 -15.48 -2.08 -7.17
N GLY A 160 -15.05 -1.17 -8.04
CA GLY A 160 -13.72 -0.54 -8.01
C GLY A 160 -12.56 -1.49 -8.31
N ASN A 161 -11.36 -0.91 -8.45
CA ASN A 161 -10.10 -1.61 -8.62
C ASN A 161 -10.13 -2.62 -9.79
N VAL A 162 -10.79 -2.22 -10.88
CA VAL A 162 -10.76 -2.99 -12.14
C VAL A 162 -9.38 -2.91 -12.77
N ILE A 163 -8.68 -1.79 -12.56
CA ILE A 163 -7.32 -1.55 -13.03
C ILE A 163 -6.30 -1.86 -11.94
N ASP A 164 -5.27 -2.63 -12.26
CA ASP A 164 -4.04 -2.76 -11.48
C ASP A 164 -3.04 -3.64 -12.23
N HIS A 165 -1.74 -3.39 -12.00
CA HIS A 165 -0.52 -4.20 -12.23
C HIS A 165 -0.69 -5.59 -12.90
N SER A 166 -1.30 -5.62 -14.08
CA SER A 166 -1.64 -6.80 -14.89
C SER A 166 -1.30 -6.51 -16.36
N PRO A 167 -0.96 -7.53 -17.17
CA PRO A 167 -0.66 -7.33 -18.59
C PRO A 167 -1.90 -7.02 -19.44
N TYR A 168 -3.10 -7.10 -18.86
CA TYR A 168 -4.39 -7.00 -19.58
C TYR A 168 -5.31 -5.90 -19.03
N VAL A 169 -4.75 -4.81 -18.49
CA VAL A 169 -5.57 -3.73 -17.90
C VAL A 169 -6.43 -3.07 -18.97
N LEU A 170 -5.86 -2.71 -20.13
CA LEU A 170 -6.63 -2.08 -21.21
C LEU A 170 -7.71 -3.01 -21.78
N GLU A 171 -7.44 -4.30 -21.94
CA GLU A 171 -8.43 -5.29 -22.35
C GLU A 171 -9.58 -5.41 -21.34
N THR A 172 -9.26 -5.53 -20.05
CA THR A 172 -10.26 -5.64 -18.97
C THR A 172 -11.13 -4.39 -18.91
N LEU A 173 -10.50 -3.22 -18.95
CA LEU A 173 -11.19 -1.94 -18.94
C LEU A 173 -12.09 -1.77 -20.17
N THR A 174 -11.63 -2.17 -21.35
CA THR A 174 -12.44 -2.14 -22.59
C THR A 174 -13.70 -2.99 -22.45
N LEU A 175 -13.59 -4.18 -21.86
CA LEU A 175 -14.72 -5.08 -21.65
C LEU A 175 -15.74 -4.51 -20.67
N VAL A 176 -15.27 -3.96 -19.52
CA VAL A 176 -16.14 -3.30 -18.53
C VAL A 176 -16.82 -2.06 -19.14
N MET A 177 -16.07 -1.25 -19.89
CA MET A 177 -16.61 -0.09 -20.61
C MET A 177 -17.65 -0.50 -21.65
N ARG A 178 -17.43 -1.60 -22.37
CA ARG A 178 -18.40 -2.10 -23.35
C ARG A 178 -19.71 -2.53 -22.67
N LEU A 179 -19.63 -3.23 -21.55
CA LEU A 179 -20.79 -3.59 -20.73
C LEU A 179 -21.55 -2.35 -20.24
N LEU A 180 -20.81 -1.33 -19.75
CA LEU A 180 -21.37 -0.03 -19.34
C LEU A 180 -22.07 0.70 -20.50
N GLU A 181 -21.48 0.66 -21.70
CA GLU A 181 -22.04 1.34 -22.86
C GLU A 181 -23.35 0.68 -23.33
N VAL A 182 -23.37 -0.65 -23.37
CA VAL A 182 -24.53 -1.42 -23.85
C VAL A 182 -25.66 -1.43 -22.81
N ASN A 183 -25.34 -1.38 -21.51
CA ASN A 183 -26.30 -1.52 -20.42
C ASN A 183 -26.19 -0.40 -19.37
N PRO A 184 -26.39 0.88 -19.74
CA PRO A 184 -26.11 2.03 -18.86
C PRO A 184 -26.96 2.09 -17.58
N GLN A 185 -28.07 1.35 -17.52
CA GLN A 185 -28.96 1.26 -16.35
C GLN A 185 -28.81 -0.05 -15.56
N GLN A 186 -28.02 -1.00 -16.06
CA GLN A 186 -27.86 -2.34 -15.46
C GLN A 186 -26.40 -2.71 -15.20
N VAL A 187 -25.43 -1.87 -15.58
CA VAL A 187 -24.02 -2.05 -15.26
C VAL A 187 -23.54 -0.81 -14.51
N ILE A 188 -22.94 -1.02 -13.35
CA ILE A 188 -22.37 0.01 -12.50
C ILE A 188 -20.90 -0.31 -12.29
N TYR A 189 -20.03 0.69 -12.43
CA TYR A 189 -18.61 0.61 -12.10
C TYR A 189 -18.31 1.70 -11.09
N THR A 190 -18.07 1.32 -9.83
CA THR A 190 -17.73 2.26 -8.75
C THR A 190 -16.24 2.59 -8.78
N ARG A 191 -15.84 3.76 -8.26
CA ARG A 191 -14.42 4.09 -8.06
C ARG A 191 -13.82 3.23 -6.96
N GLY A 192 -12.66 2.63 -7.25
CA GLY A 192 -11.76 2.09 -6.26
C GLY A 192 -10.59 3.02 -5.99
N ASP A 193 -9.72 2.58 -5.09
CA ASP A 193 -8.51 3.32 -4.70
C ASP A 193 -7.59 3.56 -5.92
N HIS A 194 -7.67 2.72 -6.95
CA HIS A 194 -6.82 2.83 -8.14
C HIS A 194 -7.42 3.75 -9.21
N GLU A 195 -8.74 3.85 -9.29
CA GLU A 195 -9.42 4.76 -10.21
C GLU A 195 -9.51 6.20 -9.69
N ASP A 196 -9.35 6.37 -8.37
CA ASP A 196 -9.56 7.66 -7.72
C ASP A 196 -8.26 8.47 -7.55
N LYS A 197 -8.41 9.79 -7.34
CA LYS A 197 -7.30 10.72 -7.01
C LYS A 197 -6.06 10.61 -7.92
N GLN A 198 -6.27 10.23 -9.18
CA GLN A 198 -5.20 10.01 -10.15
C GLN A 198 -4.20 8.91 -9.77
N GLU A 199 -4.52 8.06 -8.80
CA GLU A 199 -3.64 6.98 -8.35
C GLU A 199 -3.33 5.99 -9.49
N TRP A 200 -4.18 5.88 -10.53
CA TRP A 200 -3.91 5.14 -11.78
C TRP A 200 -2.57 5.48 -12.47
N HIS A 201 -1.97 6.65 -12.20
CA HIS A 201 -0.62 7.03 -12.66
C HIS A 201 0.49 6.19 -12.02
N SER A 202 0.26 5.77 -10.77
CA SER A 202 1.16 4.99 -9.94
C SER A 202 1.09 3.48 -10.24
N TYR A 203 0.11 3.05 -11.05
CA TYR A 203 -0.07 1.64 -11.43
C TYR A 203 0.29 1.37 -12.89
N GLY A 204 0.29 0.08 -13.26
CA GLY A 204 0.71 -0.39 -14.59
C GLY A 204 -0.02 0.25 -15.79
N LEU A 205 -1.19 0.85 -15.59
CA LEU A 205 -1.99 1.45 -16.67
C LEU A 205 -1.27 2.61 -17.38
N ALA A 206 -0.66 3.53 -16.64
CA ALA A 206 0.06 4.65 -17.25
C ALA A 206 1.23 4.16 -18.12
N ARG A 207 1.94 3.12 -17.67
CA ARG A 207 3.02 2.48 -18.43
C ARG A 207 2.48 1.80 -19.69
N GLU A 208 1.38 1.06 -19.57
CA GLU A 208 0.74 0.40 -20.70
C GLU A 208 0.27 1.42 -21.76
N LEU A 209 -0.36 2.53 -21.35
CA LEU A 209 -0.79 3.61 -22.25
C LEU A 209 0.39 4.26 -22.99
N LYS A 210 1.51 4.53 -22.30
CA LYS A 210 2.73 5.04 -22.93
C LYS A 210 3.27 4.13 -24.02
N ILE A 211 2.99 2.82 -23.96
CA ILE A 211 3.47 1.85 -24.95
C ILE A 211 2.41 1.63 -26.05
N ARG A 212 1.18 1.30 -25.68
CA ARG A 212 0.13 0.84 -26.61
C ARG A 212 -0.72 1.97 -27.19
N ALA A 213 -0.73 3.13 -26.55
CA ALA A 213 -1.46 4.33 -26.99
C ALA A 213 -0.54 5.48 -27.40
N ALA A 214 0.78 5.26 -27.50
CA ALA A 214 1.78 6.29 -27.87
C ALA A 214 1.43 7.09 -29.14
N GLY A 215 0.81 6.44 -30.13
CA GLY A 215 0.45 7.07 -31.40
C GLY A 215 -0.82 7.93 -31.38
N LEU A 216 -1.52 8.04 -30.25
CA LEU A 216 -2.82 8.73 -30.17
C LEU A 216 -2.73 10.16 -29.65
N SER A 217 -1.67 10.52 -28.92
CA SER A 217 -1.53 11.82 -28.28
C SER A 217 -0.06 12.20 -28.14
N ARG A 218 0.21 13.51 -28.08
CA ARG A 218 1.55 14.07 -27.74
C ARG A 218 1.74 14.28 -26.24
N GLU A 219 0.74 13.97 -25.42
CA GLU A 219 0.85 13.99 -23.96
C GLU A 219 1.93 13.01 -23.46
N VAL A 220 2.57 13.34 -22.33
CA VAL A 220 3.58 12.49 -21.67
C VAL A 220 3.01 11.10 -21.33
N ILE A 221 1.72 11.05 -20.98
CA ILE A 221 0.93 9.83 -20.86
C ILE A 221 -0.20 9.97 -21.87
N PRO A 222 -0.26 9.12 -22.92
CA PRO A 222 -1.36 9.21 -23.87
C PRO A 222 -2.72 8.97 -23.21
N LEU A 223 -3.71 9.79 -23.58
CA LEU A 223 -5.09 9.74 -23.06
C LEU A 223 -5.21 10.15 -21.57
N ASN A 224 -4.24 10.87 -21.01
CA ASN A 224 -4.18 11.18 -19.58
C ASN A 224 -5.44 11.88 -19.07
N LYS A 225 -5.83 12.93 -19.79
CA LYS A 225 -6.99 13.75 -19.45
C LYS A 225 -8.28 12.94 -19.57
N LEU A 226 -8.42 12.14 -20.62
CA LEU A 226 -9.62 11.34 -20.88
C LEU A 226 -9.81 10.23 -19.85
N MET A 227 -8.73 9.55 -19.47
CA MET A 227 -8.77 8.53 -18.43
C MET A 227 -9.20 9.12 -17.09
N THR A 228 -8.60 10.24 -16.70
CA THR A 228 -8.97 10.97 -15.48
C THR A 228 -10.42 11.44 -15.52
N GLN A 229 -10.88 11.98 -16.66
CA GLN A 229 -12.27 12.36 -16.87
C GLN A 229 -13.22 11.17 -16.73
N PHE A 230 -12.92 10.04 -17.37
CA PHE A 230 -13.74 8.84 -17.29
C PHE A 230 -13.87 8.34 -15.85
N PHE A 231 -12.78 8.23 -15.11
CA PHE A 231 -12.85 7.81 -13.70
C PHE A 231 -13.63 8.80 -12.83
N ASN A 232 -13.54 10.10 -13.10
CA ASN A 232 -14.37 11.12 -12.45
C ASN A 232 -15.87 11.01 -12.78
N THR A 233 -16.25 10.22 -13.79
CA THR A 233 -17.67 9.92 -14.07
C THR A 233 -18.18 8.69 -13.32
N LEU A 234 -17.35 8.01 -12.53
CA LEU A 234 -17.73 6.81 -11.78
C LEU A 234 -18.24 7.18 -10.37
N PRO A 235 -19.32 6.54 -9.89
CA PRO A 235 -19.83 6.76 -8.53
C PRO A 235 -18.85 6.26 -7.46
N LEU A 236 -18.88 6.90 -6.29
CA LEU A 236 -18.08 6.52 -5.12
C LEU A 236 -18.61 5.28 -4.39
N GLY A 237 -19.90 4.99 -4.54
CA GLY A 237 -20.54 3.86 -3.91
C GLY A 237 -21.96 3.68 -4.40
N LEU A 238 -22.45 2.46 -4.27
CA LEU A 238 -23.81 2.05 -4.62
C LEU A 238 -24.58 1.66 -3.35
N PHE A 239 -25.74 2.29 -3.17
CA PHE A 239 -26.61 2.10 -2.03
C PHE A 239 -27.86 1.31 -2.45
N LEU A 240 -28.21 0.28 -1.67
CA LEU A 240 -29.44 -0.50 -1.81
C LEU A 240 -30.29 -0.26 -0.55
N PRO A 241 -31.20 0.73 -0.54
CA PRO A 241 -31.93 1.14 0.65
C PRO A 241 -33.31 0.48 0.76
N ARG A 242 -33.49 -0.29 1.83
CA ARG A 242 -34.80 -0.79 2.27
C ARG A 242 -35.47 0.20 3.21
N VAL A 243 -36.39 0.99 2.69
CA VAL A 243 -37.15 1.97 3.47
C VAL A 243 -38.28 1.28 4.23
N THR A 244 -38.33 1.47 5.55
CA THR A 244 -39.44 1.03 6.41
C THR A 244 -40.22 2.25 6.94
N GLU A 245 -41.25 2.03 7.76
CA GLU A 245 -41.98 3.13 8.40
C GLU A 245 -41.08 3.98 9.32
N LYS A 246 -40.14 3.36 10.04
CA LYS A 246 -39.33 4.01 11.09
C LYS A 246 -37.91 4.36 10.63
N GLU A 247 -37.30 3.51 9.81
CA GLU A 247 -35.87 3.56 9.48
C GLU A 247 -35.58 3.14 8.03
N ILE A 248 -34.37 3.43 7.57
CA ILE A 248 -33.85 3.05 6.26
C ILE A 248 -32.66 2.11 6.47
N ASN A 249 -32.82 0.85 6.06
CA ASN A 249 -31.78 -0.16 6.18
C ASN A 249 -31.02 -0.29 4.85
N VAL A 250 -29.70 -0.20 4.88
CA VAL A 250 -28.88 -0.08 3.66
C VAL A 250 -27.89 -1.23 3.52
N VAL A 251 -27.83 -1.82 2.34
CA VAL A 251 -26.66 -2.58 1.87
C VAL A 251 -25.81 -1.65 1.01
N LEU A 252 -24.56 -1.43 1.44
CA LEU A 252 -23.59 -0.56 0.76
C LEU A 252 -22.61 -1.42 -0.03
N ILE A 253 -22.44 -1.12 -1.32
CA ILE A 253 -21.38 -1.66 -2.17
C ILE A 253 -20.42 -0.52 -2.50
N ALA A 254 -19.23 -0.54 -1.91
CA ALA A 254 -18.20 0.47 -2.13
C ALA A 254 -16.80 -0.12 -1.90
N ASN A 255 -15.79 0.33 -2.65
CA ASN A 255 -14.42 -0.15 -2.47
C ASN A 255 -13.75 0.47 -1.21
N ASN A 256 -12.56 0.00 -0.85
CA ASN A 256 -11.88 0.15 0.44
C ASN A 256 -11.93 1.55 1.05
N GLU A 257 -11.45 2.59 0.36
CA GLU A 257 -11.45 3.94 0.94
C GLU A 257 -12.86 4.39 1.36
N TYR A 258 -13.82 4.21 0.45
CA TYR A 258 -15.21 4.67 0.62
C TYR A 258 -16.04 3.79 1.56
N SER A 259 -15.72 2.51 1.64
CA SER A 259 -16.30 1.58 2.61
C SER A 259 -15.88 1.91 4.05
N LYS A 260 -14.72 2.56 4.24
CA LYS A 260 -14.16 2.95 5.55
C LYS A 260 -14.50 4.39 5.93
N SER A 261 -14.56 5.30 4.95
CA SER A 261 -14.84 6.73 5.15
C SER A 261 -16.24 6.97 5.72
N GLY A 262 -17.14 6.00 5.55
CA GLY A 262 -18.42 5.94 6.23
C GLY A 262 -19.30 7.12 5.88
N PHE A 263 -19.32 7.50 4.58
CA PHE A 263 -20.18 8.51 3.92
C PHE A 263 -21.16 9.14 4.90
N GLU A 264 -21.13 10.44 5.16
CA GLU A 264 -22.01 11.06 6.17
C GLU A 264 -23.49 10.77 5.90
N VAL A 265 -23.99 9.64 6.43
CA VAL A 265 -25.23 9.02 5.95
C VAL A 265 -26.41 9.93 6.22
N LYS A 266 -26.31 10.73 7.30
CA LYS A 266 -27.25 11.79 7.65
C LYS A 266 -27.41 12.85 6.55
N LYS A 267 -26.34 13.20 5.81
CA LYS A 267 -26.37 14.19 4.73
C LYS A 267 -27.05 13.69 3.46
N ILE A 268 -27.09 12.36 3.28
CA ILE A 268 -27.68 11.69 2.10
C ILE A 268 -29.00 10.98 2.43
N ALA A 269 -29.46 11.04 3.68
CA ALA A 269 -30.61 10.27 4.15
C ALA A 269 -31.88 10.61 3.36
N GLY A 270 -32.11 11.89 3.04
CA GLY A 270 -33.27 12.31 2.25
C GLY A 270 -33.24 11.75 0.83
N PHE A 271 -32.04 11.52 0.28
CA PHE A 271 -31.88 10.92 -1.04
C PHE A 271 -32.19 9.42 -0.99
N LEU A 272 -31.77 8.74 0.09
CA LEU A 272 -32.08 7.32 0.29
C LEU A 272 -33.57 7.07 0.55
N GLU A 273 -34.26 8.00 1.22
CA GLU A 273 -35.70 7.90 1.53
C GLU A 273 -36.59 8.09 0.31
N LYS A 274 -36.22 9.00 -0.59
CA LYS A 274 -37.09 9.45 -1.69
C LYS A 274 -37.27 8.36 -2.75
N GLU A 275 -38.50 7.95 -3.04
CA GLU A 275 -38.77 7.14 -4.23
C GLU A 275 -38.54 7.97 -5.50
N GLU A 276 -37.84 7.40 -6.48
CA GLU A 276 -37.52 8.05 -7.74
C GLU A 276 -38.10 7.29 -8.94
N ASN A 277 -38.31 8.01 -10.05
CA ASN A 277 -38.76 7.41 -11.29
C ASN A 277 -37.60 6.64 -11.94
N GLY A 278 -37.53 5.33 -11.68
CA GLY A 278 -36.52 4.43 -12.25
C GLY A 278 -35.74 3.67 -11.19
N LYS A 279 -35.00 2.66 -11.64
CA LYS A 279 -34.23 1.80 -10.74
C LYS A 279 -32.91 2.42 -10.27
N LEU A 280 -32.34 3.40 -10.96
CA LEU A 280 -31.04 3.96 -10.64
C LEU A 280 -31.11 5.48 -10.55
N SER A 281 -30.62 6.04 -9.45
CA SER A 281 -30.49 7.49 -9.28
C SER A 281 -29.14 7.90 -8.69
N SER A 282 -28.77 9.17 -8.88
CA SER A 282 -27.46 9.71 -8.49
C SER A 282 -27.57 10.94 -7.60
N PHE A 283 -26.67 11.07 -6.63
CA PHE A 283 -26.63 12.20 -5.71
C PHE A 283 -25.21 12.75 -5.57
N LYS A 284 -25.02 14.04 -5.87
CA LYS A 284 -23.75 14.74 -5.68
C LYS A 284 -23.53 15.03 -4.20
N LEU A 285 -22.36 14.67 -3.67
CA LEU A 285 -22.04 14.82 -2.24
C LEU A 285 -21.90 16.28 -1.80
N SER A 286 -21.72 17.22 -2.75
CA SER A 286 -21.81 18.66 -2.49
C SER A 286 -23.20 19.10 -2.03
N ASN A 287 -24.23 18.34 -2.36
CA ASN A 287 -25.60 18.63 -1.99
C ASN A 287 -25.91 18.08 -0.60
N LYS A 288 -26.87 18.68 0.10
CA LYS A 288 -27.35 18.19 1.40
C LYS A 288 -28.85 17.92 1.31
N LEU A 289 -29.26 16.71 1.69
CA LEU A 289 -30.67 16.34 1.75
C LEU A 289 -30.94 15.57 3.04
N THR A 290 -31.53 16.26 4.01
CA THR A 290 -31.83 15.70 5.33
C THR A 290 -33.19 14.99 5.31
N ALA A 291 -33.23 13.75 5.81
CA ALA A 291 -34.45 12.97 6.00
C ALA A 291 -35.04 13.15 7.40
N LYS A 292 -36.29 12.67 7.58
CA LYS A 292 -36.90 12.49 8.90
C LYS A 292 -36.55 11.12 9.52
N LYS A 293 -36.24 10.11 8.70
CA LYS A 293 -35.96 8.74 9.14
C LYS A 293 -34.48 8.52 9.48
N SER A 294 -34.22 7.63 10.44
CA SER A 294 -32.86 7.16 10.73
C SER A 294 -32.37 6.24 9.61
N VAL A 295 -31.06 6.28 9.32
CA VAL A 295 -30.43 5.41 8.31
C VAL A 295 -29.41 4.51 8.98
N HIS A 296 -29.51 3.22 8.72
CA HIS A 296 -28.63 2.19 9.26
C HIS A 296 -28.00 1.40 8.10
N ILE A 297 -26.68 1.49 7.96
CA ILE A 297 -25.95 0.57 7.09
C ILE A 297 -25.87 -0.76 7.82
N LYS A 298 -26.50 -1.80 7.25
CA LYS A 298 -26.55 -3.15 7.83
C LYS A 298 -25.51 -4.07 7.22
N VAL A 299 -25.10 -3.80 5.97
CA VAL A 299 -24.13 -4.63 5.25
C VAL A 299 -23.21 -3.74 4.42
N ILE A 300 -21.92 -4.08 4.39
CA ILE A 300 -20.93 -3.47 3.52
C ILE A 300 -20.29 -4.57 2.69
N ILE A 301 -20.32 -4.42 1.37
CA ILE A 301 -19.57 -5.26 0.43
C ILE A 301 -18.46 -4.40 -0.15
N SER A 302 -17.22 -4.76 0.17
CA SER A 302 -16.05 -3.98 -0.23
C SER A 302 -14.97 -4.83 -0.87
N GLY A 303 -14.06 -4.15 -1.56
CA GLY A 303 -12.75 -4.71 -1.86
C GLY A 303 -11.93 -4.93 -0.59
N GLU A 304 -10.75 -5.50 -0.77
CA GLU A 304 -9.80 -5.83 0.28
C GLU A 304 -8.47 -5.14 0.02
N ASP A 305 -8.01 -4.33 0.97
CA ASP A 305 -6.63 -3.87 0.95
C ASP A 305 -5.72 -5.01 1.42
N ARG A 306 -5.24 -5.80 0.47
CA ARG A 306 -4.42 -6.99 0.74
C ARG A 306 -3.00 -6.67 1.18
N SER A 307 -2.54 -5.42 1.01
CA SER A 307 -1.31 -4.93 1.66
C SER A 307 -1.52 -4.75 3.18
N ILE A 308 -2.78 -4.62 3.61
CA ILE A 308 -3.19 -4.44 5.00
C ILE A 308 -3.96 -5.61 5.55
N THR A 309 -4.46 -6.58 4.81
CA THR A 309 -5.11 -7.76 5.41
C THR A 309 -4.87 -8.92 4.48
N TYR A 310 -4.15 -9.95 4.93
CA TYR A 310 -3.98 -11.15 4.12
C TYR A 310 -4.66 -12.32 4.80
N HIS A 311 -5.58 -12.93 4.06
CA HIS A 311 -6.11 -14.26 4.35
C HIS A 311 -6.36 -15.00 3.04
N GLN A 312 -6.19 -16.32 3.09
CA GLN A 312 -6.62 -17.18 2.00
C GLN A 312 -8.14 -17.07 1.84
N THR A 313 -8.60 -16.95 0.60
CA THR A 313 -10.02 -16.87 0.27
C THR A 313 -10.33 -17.63 -0.99
N ALA A 314 -11.57 -18.13 -1.06
CA ALA A 314 -12.14 -18.70 -2.27
C ALA A 314 -12.74 -17.63 -3.21
N GLY A 315 -12.73 -16.35 -2.79
CA GLY A 315 -13.24 -15.19 -3.54
C GLY A 315 -14.33 -14.41 -2.80
N LEU A 316 -14.79 -14.92 -1.65
CA LEU A 316 -15.71 -14.25 -0.73
C LEU A 316 -15.30 -14.57 0.72
N THR A 317 -15.15 -13.53 1.54
CA THR A 317 -14.80 -13.65 2.97
C THR A 317 -15.67 -12.72 3.80
N MET A 318 -16.21 -13.22 4.91
CA MET A 318 -16.84 -12.39 5.93
C MET A 318 -15.78 -11.94 6.95
N LEU A 319 -15.66 -10.64 7.20
CA LEU A 319 -14.69 -10.09 8.18
C LEU A 319 -15.28 -9.88 9.58
N GLY A 320 -16.61 -9.90 9.71
CA GLY A 320 -17.33 -9.55 10.94
C GLY A 320 -17.92 -8.15 10.89
N MET A 321 -18.28 -7.61 12.06
CA MET A 321 -18.98 -6.34 12.18
C MET A 321 -18.03 -5.15 12.07
N GLN A 322 -18.34 -4.19 11.21
CA GLN A 322 -17.75 -2.86 11.17
C GLN A 322 -18.80 -1.85 11.63
N ARG A 323 -18.63 -1.31 12.83
CA ARG A 323 -19.70 -0.58 13.55
C ARG A 323 -20.94 -1.49 13.67
N GLU A 324 -22.07 -1.11 13.08
CA GLU A 324 -23.33 -1.86 13.07
C GLU A 324 -23.57 -2.66 11.78
N ALA A 325 -22.60 -2.68 10.85
CA ALA A 325 -22.75 -3.35 9.55
C ALA A 325 -21.92 -4.64 9.47
N LEU A 326 -22.49 -5.72 8.95
CA LEU A 326 -21.72 -6.92 8.61
C LEU A 326 -20.90 -6.65 7.33
N ARG A 327 -19.59 -6.92 7.38
CA ARG A 327 -18.69 -6.67 6.24
C ARG A 327 -18.33 -7.95 5.50
N TRP A 328 -18.54 -7.89 4.18
CA TRP A 328 -18.12 -8.90 3.21
C TRP A 328 -17.01 -8.33 2.32
N LEU A 329 -15.99 -9.16 2.08
CA LEU A 329 -14.96 -8.94 1.08
C LEU A 329 -15.19 -9.85 -0.11
N ASN A 330 -15.19 -9.28 -1.31
CA ASN A 330 -15.17 -10.04 -2.55
C ASN A 330 -13.82 -9.79 -3.25
N PHE A 331 -13.23 -10.87 -3.78
CA PHE A 331 -11.97 -10.81 -4.51
C PHE A 331 -12.05 -11.68 -5.76
N SER A 332 -11.79 -11.08 -6.92
CA SER A 332 -12.11 -11.67 -8.24
C SER A 332 -10.90 -11.78 -9.17
N SER A 333 -9.67 -11.72 -8.66
CA SER A 333 -8.47 -11.54 -9.50
C SER A 333 -7.40 -12.61 -9.37
N PRO A 334 -7.50 -13.72 -10.13
CA PRO A 334 -6.47 -14.76 -10.19
C PRO A 334 -5.35 -14.41 -11.18
N THR A 335 -4.84 -13.17 -11.18
CA THR A 335 -3.69 -12.76 -12.00
C THR A 335 -2.39 -13.43 -11.55
N SER A 336 -1.36 -13.48 -12.42
CA SER A 336 -0.03 -14.03 -12.06
C SER A 336 0.51 -13.43 -10.76
N ARG A 337 0.36 -12.11 -10.59
CA ARG A 337 0.74 -11.37 -9.38
C ARG A 337 -0.01 -11.89 -8.15
N ASN A 338 -1.33 -11.96 -8.20
CA ASN A 338 -2.15 -12.34 -7.04
C ASN A 338 -2.06 -13.83 -6.71
N ARG A 339 -1.76 -14.68 -7.69
CA ARG A 339 -1.43 -16.10 -7.46
C ARG A 339 -0.16 -16.25 -6.64
N ARG A 340 0.87 -15.44 -6.92
CA ARG A 340 2.15 -15.49 -6.21
C ARG A 340 2.11 -14.78 -4.87
N LEU A 341 1.56 -13.56 -4.82
CA LEU A 341 1.51 -12.75 -3.60
C LEU A 341 0.48 -13.27 -2.59
N TYR A 342 -0.66 -13.76 -3.08
CA TYR A 342 -1.82 -14.03 -2.23
C TYR A 342 -2.32 -15.47 -2.31
N GLU A 343 -1.65 -16.36 -3.06
CA GLU A 343 -2.09 -17.74 -3.29
C GLU A 343 -3.55 -17.83 -3.77
N PHE A 344 -3.99 -16.83 -4.54
CA PHE A 344 -5.37 -16.76 -5.02
C PHE A 344 -5.49 -17.32 -6.44
N PHE A 345 -6.16 -18.46 -6.56
CA PHE A 345 -6.27 -19.25 -7.79
C PHE A 345 -7.71 -19.39 -8.29
N ASN A 346 -8.63 -18.48 -7.92
CA ASN A 346 -10.03 -18.65 -8.27
C ASN A 346 -10.49 -17.59 -9.27
N ASP A 347 -11.14 -18.00 -10.35
CA ASP A 347 -12.14 -17.11 -10.95
C ASP A 347 -13.28 -17.01 -9.95
N ALA A 348 -13.77 -15.81 -9.67
CA ALA A 348 -14.77 -15.62 -8.63
C ALA A 348 -15.62 -14.38 -8.85
N PHE A 349 -16.92 -14.51 -8.60
CA PHE A 349 -17.85 -13.39 -8.42
C PHE A 349 -18.93 -13.76 -7.41
N VAL A 350 -19.65 -12.75 -6.91
CA VAL A 350 -20.75 -12.97 -5.98
C VAL A 350 -22.08 -12.54 -6.56
N GLU A 351 -23.13 -13.23 -6.16
CA GLU A 351 -24.52 -12.91 -6.49
C GLU A 351 -25.28 -12.58 -5.21
N ILE A 352 -25.88 -11.39 -5.15
CA ILE A 352 -26.91 -11.08 -4.15
C ILE A 352 -28.28 -11.38 -4.76
N LYS A 353 -29.09 -12.15 -4.05
CA LYS A 353 -30.51 -12.33 -4.38
C LYS A 353 -31.38 -11.54 -3.42
N ILE A 354 -32.14 -10.59 -3.97
CA ILE A 354 -33.04 -9.71 -3.23
C ILE A 354 -34.39 -10.41 -3.04
N GLN A 355 -34.92 -10.29 -1.82
CA GLN A 355 -36.20 -10.86 -1.38
C GLN A 355 -37.03 -9.79 -0.65
N ASP A 356 -38.25 -10.14 -0.26
CA ASP A 356 -39.20 -9.24 0.39
C ASP A 356 -38.69 -8.60 1.68
N GLN A 357 -37.96 -9.34 2.50
CA GLN A 357 -37.36 -8.83 3.74
C GLN A 357 -35.85 -8.84 3.61
N LEU A 358 -35.18 -7.81 4.14
CA LEU A 358 -33.70 -7.74 4.12
C LEU A 358 -33.07 -8.96 4.81
N ASP A 359 -33.72 -9.47 5.86
CA ASP A 359 -33.36 -10.72 6.52
C ASP A 359 -33.27 -11.88 5.52
N ASP A 360 -34.08 -11.94 4.47
CA ASP A 360 -34.13 -13.06 3.53
C ASP A 360 -33.15 -12.94 2.35
N TRP A 361 -32.34 -11.86 2.32
CA TRP A 361 -31.36 -11.67 1.28
C TRP A 361 -30.19 -12.65 1.45
N THR A 362 -29.66 -13.10 0.32
CA THR A 362 -28.55 -14.07 0.31
C THR A 362 -27.42 -13.57 -0.56
N ILE A 363 -26.19 -13.92 -0.18
CA ILE A 363 -25.00 -13.73 -0.98
C ILE A 363 -24.41 -15.09 -1.35
N THR A 364 -24.18 -15.31 -2.64
CA THR A 364 -23.70 -16.58 -3.19
C THR A 364 -22.38 -16.38 -3.90
N LEU A 365 -21.36 -17.14 -3.51
CA LEU A 365 -20.08 -17.20 -4.21
C LEU A 365 -20.18 -18.18 -5.38
N TYR A 366 -19.83 -17.72 -6.57
CA TYR A 366 -19.49 -18.57 -7.70
C TYR A 366 -17.99 -18.54 -7.89
N ASN A 367 -17.35 -19.70 -7.98
CA ASN A 367 -15.92 -19.76 -8.23
C ASN A 367 -15.49 -21.04 -8.96
N GLN A 368 -14.26 -21.03 -9.48
CA GLN A 368 -13.54 -22.21 -9.95
C GLN A 368 -12.04 -22.03 -9.76
N ASP A 369 -11.36 -23.12 -9.41
CA ASP A 369 -9.90 -23.15 -9.37
C ASP A 369 -9.35 -23.18 -10.81
N VAL A 370 -8.69 -22.10 -11.19
CA VAL A 370 -8.09 -21.87 -12.52
C VAL A 370 -6.97 -22.86 -12.86
N ARG A 371 -6.43 -23.59 -11.89
CA ARG A 371 -5.41 -24.63 -12.13
C ARG A 371 -6.03 -25.93 -12.63
N LYS A 372 -7.33 -26.11 -12.43
CA LYS A 372 -8.06 -27.34 -12.76
C LYS A 372 -9.15 -27.13 -13.81
N LEU A 373 -9.72 -25.92 -13.89
CA LEU A 373 -10.73 -25.52 -14.87
C LEU A 373 -11.93 -26.48 -15.00
N PHE A 374 -12.46 -26.98 -13.88
CA PHE A 374 -13.63 -27.86 -13.86
C PHE A 374 -14.98 -27.17 -14.14
N GLY A 375 -14.96 -25.88 -14.46
CA GLY A 375 -16.16 -25.08 -14.69
C GLY A 375 -16.61 -24.30 -13.46
N LEU A 376 -17.06 -23.06 -13.70
CA LEU A 376 -17.53 -22.15 -12.66
C LEU A 376 -18.79 -22.70 -11.99
N LYS A 377 -18.71 -22.93 -10.68
CA LYS A 377 -19.79 -23.55 -9.89
C LYS A 377 -20.24 -22.65 -8.75
N LYS A 378 -21.45 -22.92 -8.27
CA LYS A 378 -21.99 -22.33 -7.04
C LYS A 378 -21.25 -22.96 -5.85
N ALA A 379 -20.39 -22.19 -5.19
CA ALA A 379 -19.49 -22.70 -4.16
C ALA A 379 -20.14 -22.71 -2.76
N ALA A 380 -20.81 -21.61 -2.43
CA ALA A 380 -21.51 -21.45 -1.17
C ALA A 380 -22.55 -20.33 -1.27
N THR A 381 -23.65 -20.49 -0.53
CA THR A 381 -24.63 -19.44 -0.29
C THR A 381 -24.65 -19.13 1.20
N TYR A 382 -24.72 -17.84 1.52
CA TYR A 382 -24.80 -17.33 2.88
C TYR A 382 -26.00 -16.41 3.01
N ASP A 383 -26.53 -16.36 4.22
CA ASP A 383 -27.40 -15.28 4.67
C ASP A 383 -26.61 -13.96 4.68
N LEU A 384 -27.16 -12.92 4.06
CA LEU A 384 -26.42 -11.68 3.83
C LEU A 384 -26.14 -10.91 5.13
N LEU A 385 -27.07 -10.93 6.10
CA LEU A 385 -26.99 -10.16 7.34
C LEU A 385 -26.22 -10.87 8.45
N THR A 386 -26.28 -12.20 8.48
CA THR A 386 -25.71 -13.01 9.57
C THR A 386 -24.44 -13.75 9.16
N GLY A 387 -24.22 -13.93 7.86
CA GLY A 387 -23.11 -14.75 7.35
C GLY A 387 -23.28 -16.25 7.57
N GLN A 388 -24.44 -16.70 8.07
CA GLN A 388 -24.69 -18.11 8.24
C GLN A 388 -24.76 -18.82 6.88
N ARG A 389 -23.98 -19.88 6.72
CA ARG A 389 -23.99 -20.68 5.50
C ARG A 389 -25.31 -21.43 5.35
N ILE A 390 -25.93 -21.32 4.19
CA ILE A 390 -27.19 -21.99 3.85
C ILE A 390 -26.85 -23.33 3.17
N LYS A 391 -27.30 -24.44 3.76
CA LYS A 391 -27.14 -25.78 3.17
C LYS A 391 -28.07 -25.93 1.95
N GLU A 392 -27.56 -26.49 0.86
CA GLU A 392 -28.37 -26.74 -0.34
C GLU A 392 -29.53 -27.69 -0.02
N GLY A 393 -30.74 -27.37 -0.52
CA GLY A 393 -31.96 -28.14 -0.28
C GLY A 393 -32.77 -27.79 0.97
N VAL A 394 -32.24 -26.97 1.89
CA VAL A 394 -32.96 -26.54 3.10
C VAL A 394 -33.52 -25.13 2.90
N LYS A 395 -34.85 -24.99 2.81
CA LYS A 395 -35.50 -23.66 2.86
C LYS A 395 -35.24 -23.04 4.24
N LYS A 396 -34.87 -21.76 4.26
CA LYS A 396 -34.75 -20.97 5.48
C LYS A 396 -36.04 -21.10 6.30
N PRO A 397 -36.00 -21.37 7.61
CA PRO A 397 -37.22 -21.42 8.42
C PRO A 397 -37.89 -20.04 8.35
N LYS A 398 -39.14 -19.99 7.87
CA LYS A 398 -39.94 -18.76 7.88
C LYS A 398 -40.08 -18.32 9.34
N LYS A 399 -39.48 -17.18 9.73
CA LYS A 399 -39.78 -16.56 11.02
C LYS A 399 -41.27 -16.22 11.04
N LYS A 400 -42.00 -16.63 12.09
CA LYS A 400 -43.41 -16.29 12.27
C LYS A 400 -43.56 -14.77 12.24
N ALA A 401 -44.53 -14.27 11.46
CA ALA A 401 -44.87 -12.85 11.43
C ALA A 401 -45.18 -12.36 12.86
N PRO A 402 -44.80 -11.13 13.23
CA PRO A 402 -45.23 -10.53 14.50
C PRO A 402 -46.77 -10.49 14.54
N PRO A 403 -47.39 -10.71 15.72
CA PRO A 403 -48.84 -10.59 15.85
C PRO A 403 -49.26 -9.16 15.50
N LYS A 404 -50.28 -9.02 14.65
CA LYS A 404 -50.87 -7.73 14.28
C LYS A 404 -51.38 -7.03 15.54
N GLU A 405 -50.83 -5.87 15.88
CA GLU A 405 -51.38 -4.99 16.92
C GLU A 405 -52.77 -4.52 16.50
N GLU A 406 -53.80 -4.93 17.25
CA GLU A 406 -55.14 -4.37 17.18
C GLU A 406 -55.10 -2.88 17.59
N LYS A 407 -55.58 -2.02 16.69
CA LYS A 407 -55.80 -0.60 16.95
C LYS A 407 -56.82 -0.43 18.09
N LYS A 408 -56.36 -0.19 19.32
CA LYS A 408 -57.21 0.36 20.39
C LYS A 408 -57.35 1.88 20.22
N LYS A 409 -58.60 2.32 20.05
CA LYS A 409 -59.04 3.72 20.09
C LYS A 409 -58.58 4.37 21.41
N LYS A 410 -58.03 5.58 21.31
CA LYS A 410 -57.70 6.46 22.44
C LYS A 410 -58.97 7.14 22.95
N GLU A 411 -59.33 6.90 24.21
CA GLU A 411 -60.05 7.86 25.05
C GLU A 411 -59.15 8.23 26.24
N PRO A 412 -59.14 9.49 26.70
CA PRO A 412 -58.25 9.93 27.77
C PRO A 412 -58.94 9.82 29.14
N PRO A 413 -58.23 9.43 30.21
CA PRO A 413 -58.70 9.72 31.55
C PRO A 413 -57.93 10.85 32.22
N LYS A 414 -58.71 11.54 33.04
CA LYS A 414 -58.43 12.72 33.87
C LYS A 414 -57.43 12.45 34.99
N VAL A 415 -56.82 13.54 35.42
CA VAL A 415 -56.06 13.74 36.66
C VAL A 415 -56.97 13.56 37.89
N THR A 416 -56.52 12.83 38.92
CA THR A 416 -56.53 13.24 40.35
C THR A 416 -55.97 12.17 41.29
N GLU A 417 -55.09 12.64 42.19
CA GLU A 417 -54.85 12.24 43.60
C GLU A 417 -54.07 10.97 44.01
N SER A 418 -53.07 11.22 44.86
CA SER A 418 -52.29 10.32 45.76
C SER A 418 -52.91 10.34 47.18
N PRO A 419 -52.28 9.76 48.23
CA PRO A 419 -51.80 8.39 48.46
C PRO A 419 -52.36 7.80 49.80
N LYS A 420 -52.20 6.50 50.07
CA LYS A 420 -52.24 5.95 51.46
C LYS A 420 -51.66 4.53 51.57
N ASP A 421 -50.51 4.48 52.25
CA ASP A 421 -50.13 3.66 53.41
C ASP A 421 -50.34 2.13 53.51
N LEU A 422 -49.21 1.48 53.89
CA LEU A 422 -49.02 0.38 54.87
C LEU A 422 -49.70 -0.97 54.54
N GLU A 423 -48.96 -2.09 54.40
CA GLU A 423 -48.47 -2.85 55.55
C GLU A 423 -47.39 -3.91 55.21
N LYS A 424 -46.73 -4.38 56.28
CA LYS A 424 -45.51 -5.18 56.37
C LYS A 424 -45.67 -6.69 56.10
N LYS A 425 -44.61 -7.27 55.53
CA LYS A 425 -43.95 -8.60 55.73
C LYS A 425 -44.52 -9.55 56.83
N PRO A 426 -44.38 -10.89 56.71
CA PRO A 426 -43.05 -11.52 56.66
C PRO A 426 -42.84 -12.81 55.84
N GLU A 427 -41.55 -13.08 55.62
CA GLU A 427 -40.90 -14.24 55.01
C GLU A 427 -41.15 -15.56 55.76
N LYS A 428 -41.35 -16.66 55.01
CA LYS A 428 -40.87 -18.01 55.36
C LYS A 428 -40.50 -18.82 54.10
N LYS A 429 -39.23 -19.21 54.02
CA LYS A 429 -38.69 -20.43 53.35
C LYS A 429 -38.37 -21.44 54.47
N PRO A 430 -37.91 -22.69 54.23
CA PRO A 430 -37.96 -23.57 53.03
C PRO A 430 -38.34 -25.04 53.37
N SER A 431 -38.73 -25.88 52.39
CA SER A 431 -38.45 -27.34 52.39
C SER A 431 -38.66 -27.94 50.98
N LYS A 432 -37.61 -28.48 50.35
CA LYS A 432 -37.20 -29.91 50.23
C LYS A 432 -38.10 -30.77 49.31
N LYS A 433 -37.53 -31.26 48.19
CA LYS A 433 -37.28 -32.70 47.89
C LYS A 433 -36.91 -32.93 46.42
N ALA A 434 -35.78 -33.60 46.19
CA ALA A 434 -35.67 -34.76 45.27
C ALA A 434 -34.34 -35.50 45.52
N LYS A 435 -34.45 -36.82 45.75
CA LYS A 435 -33.37 -37.85 45.79
C LYS A 435 -32.99 -38.18 44.32
N LYS A 436 -31.72 -38.36 43.94
CA LYS A 436 -30.75 -39.48 44.13
C LYS A 436 -31.05 -40.72 43.26
N GLU A 437 -30.24 -40.95 42.24
CA GLU A 437 -29.84 -42.21 41.54
C GLU A 437 -28.90 -41.78 40.38
N GLU A 438 -27.58 -41.91 40.55
CA GLU A 438 -26.68 -43.04 40.20
C GLU A 438 -26.03 -42.89 38.81
N GLU A 439 -24.71 -42.67 38.82
CA GLU A 439 -23.78 -42.72 37.69
C GLU A 439 -23.52 -44.18 37.25
N PRO A 440 -23.00 -44.37 36.03
CA PRO A 440 -21.90 -45.32 35.90
C PRO A 440 -20.66 -44.72 35.21
N GLU A 441 -19.51 -45.09 35.77
CA GLU A 441 -18.16 -44.93 35.25
C GLU A 441 -17.92 -45.72 33.93
N PRO A 442 -16.86 -45.37 33.16
CA PRO A 442 -16.49 -46.11 31.95
C PRO A 442 -15.55 -47.29 32.26
N THR A 443 -15.81 -48.45 31.67
CA THR A 443 -14.91 -49.61 31.69
C THR A 443 -14.26 -49.85 30.32
N THR A 444 -12.94 -49.97 30.40
CA THR A 444 -11.86 -50.59 29.58
C THR A 444 -12.25 -51.90 28.83
N LEU A 445 -11.57 -52.47 27.82
CA LEU A 445 -10.16 -52.49 27.31
C LEU A 445 -10.07 -53.33 25.99
N GLN A 446 -8.87 -53.34 25.37
CA GLN A 446 -8.29 -54.32 24.40
C GLN A 446 -8.68 -54.24 22.91
N GLU A 447 -7.84 -54.50 21.90
CA GLU A 447 -6.38 -54.56 21.67
C GLU A 447 -6.22 -54.93 20.18
N ALA A 448 -5.27 -54.34 19.44
CA ALA A 448 -4.53 -54.98 18.34
C ALA A 448 -3.40 -54.07 17.83
N VAL A 449 -2.18 -54.45 18.19
CA VAL A 449 -0.87 -53.89 17.84
C VAL A 449 -0.29 -54.69 16.67
N ILE A 450 0.31 -54.03 15.67
CA ILE A 450 1.62 -54.32 15.02
C ILE A 450 2.03 -52.99 14.34
N GLY A 451 3.21 -52.35 14.49
CA GLY A 451 4.50 -52.73 15.04
C GLY A 451 5.62 -52.47 14.02
N SER A 452 6.38 -51.38 14.18
CA SER A 452 7.84 -51.22 13.90
C SER A 452 8.20 -49.71 13.83
N THR A 453 8.60 -49.07 14.92
CA THR A 453 9.99 -48.85 15.42
C THR A 453 11.01 -48.38 14.39
N LEU A 454 11.48 -47.13 14.53
CA LEU A 454 12.90 -46.88 14.77
C LEU A 454 13.09 -45.52 15.47
N ASP A 455 13.73 -45.57 16.64
CA ASP A 455 14.16 -44.44 17.45
C ASP A 455 15.59 -44.02 17.06
N LEU A 456 15.86 -42.73 17.25
CA LEU A 456 17.13 -42.05 17.07
C LEU A 456 18.03 -42.33 18.28
N SER A 457 19.31 -42.66 18.06
CA SER A 457 20.42 -41.89 18.65
C SER A 457 21.81 -42.51 18.40
N LYS A 458 22.79 -41.61 18.30
CA LYS A 458 24.25 -41.79 18.36
C LYS A 458 24.94 -42.39 17.14
N SER A 459 25.55 -41.52 16.33
CA SER A 459 27.02 -41.45 16.23
C SER A 459 27.44 -40.22 15.41
N ALA A 460 28.29 -39.40 16.01
CA ALA A 460 29.01 -38.32 15.36
C ALA A 460 30.28 -38.88 14.70
N SER A 461 30.65 -38.38 13.52
CA SER A 461 32.00 -37.89 13.17
C SER A 461 32.23 -37.83 11.65
N MET A 462 33.15 -36.93 11.26
CA MET A 462 33.87 -36.82 9.99
C MET A 462 33.35 -35.83 8.93
N ILE A 463 33.78 -34.57 9.13
CA ILE A 463 34.60 -33.73 8.22
C ILE A 463 34.80 -34.27 6.78
N GLY A 464 34.45 -33.46 5.76
CA GLY A 464 34.91 -33.61 4.38
C GLY A 464 34.38 -32.53 3.42
N LYS A 465 35.29 -31.84 2.72
CA LYS A 465 35.15 -30.69 1.81
C LYS A 465 34.42 -30.99 0.47
N PRO A 466 34.05 -29.96 -0.34
CA PRO A 466 33.15 -30.10 -1.50
C PRO A 466 33.86 -30.50 -2.79
N VAL A 467 33.15 -31.21 -3.67
CA VAL A 467 33.56 -31.56 -5.04
C VAL A 467 32.76 -30.75 -6.06
N LYS A 468 33.47 -30.20 -7.05
CA LYS A 468 32.99 -29.55 -8.27
C LYS A 468 32.61 -30.58 -9.33
N GLU A 469 31.52 -30.35 -10.05
CA GLU A 469 31.30 -30.78 -11.46
C GLU A 469 30.46 -29.65 -12.10
N GLY A 470 30.72 -29.09 -13.28
CA GLY A 470 31.41 -29.62 -14.46
C GLY A 470 30.34 -29.91 -15.52
N LEU A 471 29.99 -28.93 -16.37
CA LEU A 471 29.21 -29.21 -17.58
C LEU A 471 29.83 -28.51 -18.78
N ASP A 472 30.33 -29.37 -19.65
CA ASP A 472 30.99 -29.16 -20.91
C ASP A 472 29.98 -28.85 -22.03
N THR A 473 30.48 -28.13 -23.00
CA THR A 473 29.84 -27.58 -24.20
C THR A 473 29.85 -28.57 -25.35
N GLY A 474 28.81 -28.52 -26.21
CA GLY A 474 28.77 -29.24 -27.49
C GLY A 474 28.12 -28.41 -28.60
N GLU A 475 28.94 -28.07 -29.60
CA GLU A 475 28.73 -27.30 -30.85
C GLU A 475 27.78 -28.02 -31.83
N GLY A 476 27.16 -27.48 -32.91
CA GLY A 476 27.20 -26.25 -33.76
C GLY A 476 26.11 -26.43 -34.87
N PRO A 477 26.17 -25.90 -36.13
CA PRO A 477 26.96 -24.78 -36.70
C PRO A 477 26.28 -23.90 -37.83
N TRP A 478 26.97 -22.82 -38.23
CA TRP A 478 26.89 -21.92 -39.45
C TRP A 478 25.71 -20.91 -39.59
N ILE A 479 25.83 -19.62 -40.00
CA ILE A 479 26.56 -18.97 -41.12
C ILE A 479 26.93 -17.48 -40.82
N LYS A 480 28.03 -17.05 -41.45
CA LYS A 480 28.77 -15.76 -41.55
C LYS A 480 27.99 -14.45 -41.78
N LYS A 481 28.50 -13.34 -41.23
CA LYS A 481 28.88 -12.11 -41.99
C LYS A 481 29.84 -11.18 -41.20
N GLU A 482 30.74 -10.56 -41.97
CA GLU A 482 31.98 -9.84 -41.63
C GLU A 482 31.78 -8.43 -41.04
N VAL A 483 32.75 -7.93 -40.25
CA VAL A 483 33.38 -6.58 -40.38
C VAL A 483 34.83 -6.62 -39.83
N ARG A 484 35.75 -5.91 -40.51
CA ARG A 484 37.22 -5.81 -40.34
C ARG A 484 37.69 -4.98 -39.11
N PRO A 485 38.95 -5.14 -38.63
CA PRO A 485 39.57 -4.31 -37.60
C PRO A 485 40.61 -3.29 -38.16
N PRO A 486 41.12 -2.35 -37.35
CA PRO A 486 42.43 -1.76 -37.56
C PRO A 486 43.49 -2.30 -36.60
N SER A 487 44.58 -2.66 -37.25
CA SER A 487 45.93 -3.05 -36.85
C SER A 487 46.75 -2.02 -36.08
N ASP A 488 47.61 -2.57 -35.20
CA ASP A 488 49.02 -2.23 -34.93
C ASP A 488 49.36 -0.88 -34.27
N LYS A 489 50.20 -0.82 -33.22
CA LYS A 489 51.56 -1.38 -33.14
C LYS A 489 52.00 -1.72 -31.71
N LYS A 490 52.90 -2.71 -31.64
CA LYS A 490 53.75 -3.17 -30.51
C LYS A 490 55.24 -2.80 -30.90
N PRO A 491 56.31 -3.20 -30.19
CA PRO A 491 56.83 -2.72 -28.88
C PRO A 491 58.39 -2.60 -28.84
N VAL A 492 59.03 -1.98 -27.83
CA VAL A 492 60.44 -2.27 -27.38
C VAL A 492 60.57 -1.72 -25.93
N LYS A 493 60.72 -2.47 -24.83
CA LYS A 493 61.81 -3.29 -24.22
C LYS A 493 63.11 -2.53 -23.89
N GLU A 494 63.44 -2.37 -22.60
CA GLU A 494 64.80 -2.57 -22.07
C GLU A 494 64.85 -2.74 -20.54
N GLU A 495 65.81 -3.52 -20.08
CA GLU A 495 65.92 -4.17 -18.76
C GLU A 495 66.88 -3.48 -17.78
N LYS A 496 66.51 -3.51 -16.49
CA LYS A 496 67.28 -3.76 -15.25
C LYS A 496 68.77 -3.34 -15.12
N LYS A 497 69.11 -2.71 -13.97
CA LYS A 497 69.81 -3.35 -12.82
C LYS A 497 70.10 -2.39 -11.63
N ALA A 498 70.01 -2.96 -10.42
CA ALA A 498 70.73 -2.75 -9.12
C ALA A 498 70.83 -1.30 -8.54
N GLU A 499 70.89 -1.00 -7.23
CA GLU A 499 71.48 -1.69 -6.07
C GLU A 499 70.98 -1.05 -4.73
N ALA A 500 71.50 -1.53 -3.59
CA ALA A 500 70.94 -1.44 -2.23
C ALA A 500 71.27 -0.19 -1.37
N VAL A 501 70.61 -0.14 -0.20
CA VAL A 501 70.59 0.83 0.94
C VAL A 501 71.95 1.03 1.63
N PRO A 502 72.21 2.20 2.26
CA PRO A 502 72.49 2.15 3.71
C PRO A 502 71.81 3.24 4.56
N ASP A 503 71.73 2.93 5.85
CA ASP A 503 71.04 3.59 6.95
C ASP A 503 71.92 4.66 7.66
N LYS A 504 71.23 5.58 8.34
CA LYS A 504 71.60 6.64 9.29
C LYS A 504 73.04 6.71 9.84
N LYS A 505 73.58 7.94 9.86
CA LYS A 505 73.93 8.75 11.06
C LYS A 505 74.79 9.96 10.63
N GLU A 506 74.73 11.04 11.41
CA GLU A 506 75.29 12.39 11.14
C GLU A 506 74.40 13.18 10.17
N GLU A 507 73.48 14.04 10.60
CA GLU A 507 73.74 15.28 11.32
C GLU A 507 72.66 15.49 12.41
N LEU A 508 72.97 15.04 13.63
CA LEU A 508 72.21 15.36 14.82
C LEU A 508 73.15 16.08 15.79
N LYS A 509 73.72 17.20 15.33
CA LYS A 509 74.65 18.01 16.11
C LYS A 509 74.80 19.46 15.62
N GLU A 510 73.72 20.09 15.13
CA GLU A 510 73.72 21.56 14.97
C GLU A 510 72.33 22.22 15.11
N LEU A 511 71.43 21.61 15.89
CA LEU A 511 70.12 22.18 16.26
C LEU A 511 70.03 22.38 17.78
N LYS A 512 70.89 23.26 18.32
CA LYS A 512 70.68 23.94 19.62
C LYS A 512 71.30 25.33 19.56
N LYS A 513 70.61 26.27 18.92
CA LYS A 513 70.60 27.69 19.26
C LYS A 513 69.59 28.41 18.36
N LYS A 514 68.70 29.19 19.01
CA LYS A 514 67.73 30.17 18.47
C LYS A 514 66.30 29.67 18.24
N GLU A 515 65.51 29.70 19.31
CA GLU A 515 64.18 30.34 19.26
C GLU A 515 64.37 31.85 19.57
N PRO A 516 63.42 32.78 19.33
CA PRO A 516 62.03 32.61 18.86
C PRO A 516 61.64 33.52 17.67
N LYS A 517 60.40 33.37 17.18
CA LYS A 517 59.58 34.25 16.29
C LYS A 517 59.20 33.65 14.93
N GLU A 518 58.33 32.64 14.95
CA GLU A 518 57.39 32.34 13.87
C GLU A 518 56.02 32.03 14.50
N LYS A 519 55.36 33.06 15.02
CA LYS A 519 53.92 33.06 15.32
C LYS A 519 53.17 34.27 14.76
N ASP A 520 53.86 35.17 14.06
CA ASP A 520 53.28 36.42 13.53
C ASP A 520 53.35 36.53 12.00
N LYS A 521 53.55 35.42 11.25
CA LYS A 521 53.54 35.43 9.77
C LYS A 521 52.49 34.54 9.09
N GLU A 522 51.79 33.68 9.83
CA GLU A 522 50.55 33.04 9.33
C GLU A 522 49.28 33.84 9.72
N ALA A 523 49.42 34.91 10.50
CA ALA A 523 48.33 35.80 10.88
C ALA A 523 48.18 37.04 9.97
N GLU A 524 49.09 37.26 9.00
CA GLU A 524 49.09 38.44 8.12
C GLU A 524 48.93 38.14 6.62
N GLU A 525 48.69 36.88 6.23
CA GLU A 525 48.26 36.50 4.87
C GLU A 525 46.75 36.17 4.80
N LEU A 526 45.99 36.58 5.82
CA LEU A 526 44.53 36.39 5.96
C LEU A 526 43.74 37.71 6.03
N THR A 527 44.33 38.82 5.55
CA THR A 527 43.71 40.15 5.49
C THR A 527 43.87 40.84 4.13
N LYS A 528 43.82 40.07 3.04
CA LYS A 528 43.38 40.65 1.76
C LYS A 528 41.87 40.51 1.68
N GLU A 529 41.18 41.63 1.88
CA GLU A 529 39.77 41.77 1.53
C GLU A 529 39.57 41.21 0.13
N GLU A 530 38.77 40.14 0.02
CA GLU A 530 38.28 39.66 -1.26
C GLU A 530 37.60 40.83 -1.98
N PRO A 531 37.78 40.98 -3.30
CA PRO A 531 37.09 42.02 -4.03
C PRO A 531 35.59 41.87 -3.74
N VAL A 532 34.93 42.99 -3.41
CA VAL A 532 33.48 43.05 -3.17
C VAL A 532 32.77 42.47 -4.39
N VAL A 533 32.49 41.17 -4.35
CA VAL A 533 31.60 40.52 -5.29
C VAL A 533 30.24 41.10 -4.98
N ALA A 534 29.64 41.76 -5.96
CA ALA A 534 28.30 42.30 -5.88
C ALA A 534 27.38 41.32 -5.13
N ASP A 535 26.65 41.83 -4.13
CA ASP A 535 25.74 41.07 -3.28
C ASP A 535 24.68 40.40 -4.17
N GLY A 536 24.99 39.18 -4.60
CA GLY A 536 24.15 38.44 -5.52
C GLY A 536 22.83 38.13 -4.84
N GLU A 537 21.72 38.51 -5.47
CA GLU A 537 20.38 38.26 -4.95
C GLU A 537 20.24 36.83 -4.40
N LYS A 538 19.73 36.72 -3.17
CA LYS A 538 19.51 35.45 -2.49
C LYS A 538 18.37 34.69 -3.17
N LYS A 539 18.69 33.98 -4.26
CA LYS A 539 17.71 33.18 -5.00
C LYS A 539 17.18 32.06 -4.11
N PRO A 540 15.86 31.86 -4.04
CA PRO A 540 15.28 30.77 -3.27
C PRO A 540 15.77 29.40 -3.78
N LEU A 541 16.08 28.49 -2.85
CA LEU A 541 16.62 27.16 -3.15
C LEU A 541 15.56 26.25 -3.77
N ILE A 542 15.98 25.38 -4.68
CA ILE A 542 15.20 24.23 -5.15
C ILE A 542 15.88 22.99 -4.61
N LEU A 543 15.14 22.19 -3.85
CA LEU A 543 15.65 20.98 -3.20
C LEU A 543 14.99 19.74 -3.80
N GLY A 544 15.61 18.58 -3.62
CA GLY A 544 15.03 17.28 -3.99
C GLY A 544 14.65 16.45 -2.75
N SER A 545 13.78 15.47 -2.93
CA SER A 545 13.54 14.43 -1.92
C SER A 545 13.11 13.13 -2.60
N THR A 546 13.83 12.03 -2.32
CA THR A 546 13.50 10.70 -2.81
C THR A 546 12.72 9.95 -1.74
N LEU A 547 11.46 9.62 -2.02
CA LEU A 547 10.55 8.96 -1.10
C LEU A 547 9.90 7.75 -1.78
N ASP A 548 9.43 6.77 -1.00
CA ASP A 548 8.57 5.70 -1.51
C ASP A 548 7.10 6.12 -1.39
N LEU A 549 6.44 6.52 -2.48
CA LEU A 549 5.04 6.97 -2.42
C LEU A 549 4.03 5.86 -2.72
N THR A 550 4.50 4.67 -3.13
CA THR A 550 3.64 3.63 -3.74
C THR A 550 3.84 2.22 -3.16
N ARG A 551 4.92 1.96 -2.41
CA ARG A 551 5.32 0.62 -1.92
C ARG A 551 5.30 0.50 -0.39
N ALA A 552 6.33 -0.14 0.17
CA ALA A 552 6.39 -0.73 1.49
C ALA A 552 6.29 0.28 2.65
N VAL A 553 6.70 1.53 2.41
CA VAL A 553 6.73 2.61 3.40
C VAL A 553 5.94 3.85 2.93
N LYS A 554 5.00 3.67 1.99
CA LYS A 554 4.16 4.75 1.42
C LYS A 554 3.46 5.65 2.44
N PHE A 555 2.97 5.09 3.54
CA PHE A 555 2.28 5.87 4.56
C PHE A 555 3.23 6.82 5.29
N GLN A 556 4.42 6.34 5.65
CA GLN A 556 5.47 7.18 6.24
C GLN A 556 5.88 8.28 5.25
N SER A 557 6.18 7.93 4.00
CA SER A 557 6.59 8.88 2.97
C SER A 557 5.54 9.96 2.68
N LYS A 558 4.25 9.59 2.65
CA LYS A 558 3.16 10.58 2.49
C LYS A 558 3.16 11.56 3.67
N SER A 559 3.37 11.09 4.90
CA SER A 559 3.50 11.95 6.08
C SER A 559 4.73 12.87 6.03
N VAL A 560 5.89 12.36 5.57
CA VAL A 560 7.08 13.19 5.34
C VAL A 560 6.78 14.33 4.36
N LYS A 561 6.12 14.01 3.25
CA LYS A 561 5.73 15.04 2.28
C LYS A 561 4.80 16.09 2.90
N VAL A 562 3.82 15.66 3.69
CA VAL A 562 2.88 16.56 4.38
C VAL A 562 3.61 17.57 5.26
N GLY A 563 4.58 17.16 6.07
CA GLY A 563 5.29 18.10 6.95
C GLY A 563 6.19 19.09 6.21
N ILE A 564 6.86 18.65 5.13
CA ILE A 564 7.61 19.54 4.22
C ILE A 564 6.67 20.58 3.62
N ASP A 565 5.58 20.13 2.97
CA ASP A 565 4.64 21.00 2.26
C ASP A 565 4.01 22.03 3.22
N LEU A 566 3.60 21.57 4.41
CA LEU A 566 2.96 22.40 5.42
C LEU A 566 3.87 23.55 5.86
N ARG A 567 5.15 23.26 6.13
CA ARG A 567 6.09 24.30 6.55
C ARG A 567 6.43 25.27 5.42
N LEU A 568 6.66 24.76 4.21
CA LEU A 568 6.95 25.61 3.04
C LEU A 568 5.75 26.52 2.69
N LYS A 569 4.53 26.04 2.90
CA LYS A 569 3.32 26.86 2.73
C LYS A 569 3.35 28.08 3.66
N GLU A 570 3.62 27.86 4.94
CA GLU A 570 3.72 28.96 5.93
C GLU A 570 4.86 29.93 5.62
N GLU A 571 6.00 29.43 5.16
CA GLU A 571 7.11 30.27 4.72
C GLU A 571 6.72 31.15 3.51
N ARG A 572 5.94 30.61 2.59
CA ARG A 572 5.40 31.34 1.44
C ARG A 572 4.38 32.39 1.83
N GLU A 573 3.49 32.06 2.75
CA GLU A 573 2.50 32.99 3.31
C GLU A 573 3.16 34.16 4.05
N ALA A 574 4.34 33.94 4.65
CA ALA A 574 5.11 34.99 5.33
C ALA A 574 5.84 35.97 4.39
N GLY A 575 5.98 35.64 3.09
CA GLY A 575 6.53 36.54 2.07
C GLY A 575 8.06 36.63 1.99
N ASP A 576 8.82 35.82 2.74
CA ASP A 576 10.30 35.84 2.77
C ASP A 576 10.96 34.49 2.40
N SER A 577 10.34 33.72 1.51
CA SER A 577 10.73 32.34 1.23
C SER A 577 12.17 32.20 0.73
N VAL A 578 12.99 31.45 1.49
CA VAL A 578 14.36 31.08 1.09
C VAL A 578 14.41 29.72 0.41
N ILE A 579 13.33 28.94 0.46
CA ILE A 579 13.14 27.70 -0.29
C ILE A 579 11.96 27.89 -1.25
N SER A 580 12.21 27.75 -2.56
CA SER A 580 11.17 27.85 -3.59
C SER A 580 10.22 26.64 -3.56
N GLN A 581 10.82 25.45 -3.58
CA GLN A 581 10.12 24.17 -3.62
C GLN A 581 11.06 23.02 -3.23
N VAL A 582 10.46 21.93 -2.77
CA VAL A 582 11.10 20.61 -2.64
C VAL A 582 10.45 19.69 -3.67
N ILE A 583 11.21 19.22 -4.65
CA ILE A 583 10.74 18.29 -5.66
C ILE A 583 10.79 16.87 -5.06
N VAL A 584 9.61 16.34 -4.75
CA VAL A 584 9.45 14.98 -4.24
C VAL A 584 9.23 14.02 -5.41
N VAL A 585 9.99 12.92 -5.41
CA VAL A 585 9.91 11.87 -6.44
C VAL A 585 9.68 10.52 -5.79
N ASP A 586 8.85 9.70 -6.44
CA ASP A 586 8.60 8.33 -6.00
C ASP A 586 9.72 7.41 -6.48
N ASP A 587 10.54 6.89 -5.56
CA ASP A 587 11.61 5.93 -5.85
C ASP A 587 11.20 4.47 -5.62
N GLU A 588 9.94 4.24 -5.23
CA GLU A 588 9.35 2.91 -4.98
C GLU A 588 10.14 2.08 -3.95
N TYR A 589 10.91 2.71 -3.07
CA TYR A 589 11.79 2.03 -2.12
C TYR A 589 12.87 1.14 -2.79
N THR A 590 13.22 1.45 -4.05
CA THR A 590 14.19 0.67 -4.84
C THR A 590 15.51 1.41 -5.06
N PRO A 591 16.67 0.84 -4.65
CA PRO A 591 18.00 1.44 -4.86
C PRO A 591 18.23 1.92 -6.30
N ARG A 592 17.81 1.12 -7.29
CA ARG A 592 17.99 1.42 -8.70
C ARG A 592 17.24 2.68 -9.13
N LYS A 593 15.97 2.83 -8.75
CA LYS A 593 15.16 3.99 -9.13
C LYS A 593 15.65 5.23 -8.39
N THR A 594 16.02 5.10 -7.11
CA THR A 594 16.61 6.22 -6.36
C THR A 594 17.84 6.79 -7.05
N VAL A 595 18.78 5.96 -7.51
CA VAL A 595 19.96 6.44 -8.25
C VAL A 595 19.58 7.17 -9.54
N GLN A 596 18.58 6.67 -10.27
CA GLN A 596 18.08 7.35 -11.48
C GLN A 596 17.51 8.73 -11.15
N GLU A 597 16.69 8.83 -10.11
CA GLU A 597 16.08 10.08 -9.68
C GLU A 597 17.10 11.09 -9.12
N VAL A 598 18.11 10.62 -8.37
CA VAL A 598 19.18 11.49 -7.87
C VAL A 598 20.04 12.02 -9.02
N ASN A 599 20.36 11.20 -10.02
CA ASN A 599 21.06 11.69 -11.21
C ASN A 599 20.21 12.71 -11.99
N ARG A 600 18.90 12.49 -12.10
CA ARG A 600 17.96 13.44 -12.71
C ARG A 600 17.93 14.77 -11.96
N PHE A 601 17.98 14.76 -10.63
CA PHE A 601 18.12 15.97 -9.82
C PHE A 601 19.41 16.71 -10.15
N LEU A 602 20.54 16.01 -10.20
CA LEU A 602 21.83 16.61 -10.55
C LEU A 602 21.84 17.22 -11.96
N GLU A 603 21.23 16.55 -12.94
CA GLU A 603 21.05 17.09 -14.30
C GLU A 603 20.21 18.38 -14.33
N GLN A 604 19.31 18.54 -13.35
CA GLN A 604 18.46 19.73 -13.18
C GLN A 604 19.11 20.80 -12.27
N GLY A 605 20.35 20.60 -11.82
CA GLY A 605 21.03 21.50 -10.89
C GLY A 605 20.53 21.42 -9.45
N ILE A 606 19.81 20.36 -9.09
CA ILE A 606 19.33 20.10 -7.72
C ILE A 606 20.33 19.16 -7.04
N ASP A 607 21.14 19.71 -6.14
CA ASP A 607 22.23 19.00 -5.48
C ASP A 607 22.08 18.95 -3.95
N ILE A 608 20.96 19.43 -3.42
CA ILE A 608 20.58 19.33 -2.00
C ILE A 608 19.32 18.51 -1.88
N LEU A 609 19.38 17.43 -1.09
CA LEU A 609 18.24 16.58 -0.78
C LEU A 609 17.79 16.80 0.68
N LEU A 610 16.48 17.04 0.86
CA LEU A 610 15.85 17.21 2.18
C LEU A 610 14.98 16.00 2.51
N ASN A 611 15.17 15.43 3.70
CA ASN A 611 14.42 14.29 4.21
C ASN A 611 14.26 13.10 3.23
N PRO A 612 15.27 12.69 2.42
CA PRO A 612 15.13 11.46 1.65
C PRO A 612 14.91 10.27 2.58
N LEU A 613 14.09 9.32 2.18
CA LEU A 613 13.65 8.22 3.03
C LEU A 613 14.15 6.86 2.52
N GLY A 614 14.63 6.05 3.47
CA GLY A 614 15.07 4.67 3.25
C GLY A 614 16.58 4.50 3.35
N SER A 615 17.03 3.61 4.24
CA SER A 615 18.45 3.25 4.35
C SER A 615 19.02 2.68 3.05
N PRO A 616 18.41 1.66 2.42
CA PRO A 616 19.03 1.03 1.26
C PRO A 616 18.96 1.87 -0.02
N THR A 617 17.98 2.77 -0.11
CA THR A 617 17.85 3.72 -1.22
C THR A 617 18.91 4.83 -1.10
N LEU A 618 19.13 5.35 0.11
CA LEU A 618 20.22 6.30 0.40
C LEU A 618 21.62 5.70 0.20
N GLU A 619 21.82 4.46 0.62
CA GLU A 619 23.09 3.74 0.45
C GLU A 619 23.52 3.68 -1.02
N ALA A 620 22.56 3.51 -1.93
CA ALA A 620 22.78 3.36 -3.37
C ALA A 620 23.47 4.56 -4.03
N TYR A 621 23.37 5.76 -3.45
CA TYR A 621 24.02 6.97 -3.95
C TYR A 621 25.00 7.59 -2.95
N LEU A 622 25.40 6.85 -1.92
CA LEU A 622 26.29 7.35 -0.87
C LEU A 622 27.64 7.85 -1.42
N ASP A 623 28.14 7.26 -2.51
CA ASP A 623 29.38 7.72 -3.14
C ASP A 623 29.25 9.12 -3.75
N LEU A 624 28.06 9.53 -4.21
CA LEU A 624 27.81 10.91 -4.63
C LEU A 624 27.88 11.88 -3.45
N VAL A 625 27.46 11.45 -2.27
CA VAL A 625 27.59 12.23 -1.03
C VAL A 625 29.05 12.35 -0.60
N LYS A 626 29.81 11.25 -0.62
CA LYS A 626 31.26 11.25 -0.30
C LYS A 626 32.05 12.17 -1.23
N GLN A 627 31.68 12.22 -2.51
CA GLN A 627 32.28 13.10 -3.52
C GLN A 627 31.84 14.57 -3.40
N GLY A 628 30.92 14.90 -2.49
CA GLY A 628 30.35 16.25 -2.37
C GLY A 628 29.43 16.67 -3.51
N LYS A 629 29.05 15.74 -4.38
CA LYS A 629 28.11 16.00 -5.48
C LYS A 629 26.71 16.28 -4.95
N VAL A 630 26.30 15.60 -3.88
CA VAL A 630 24.98 15.76 -3.24
C VAL A 630 25.15 16.06 -1.75
N LEU A 631 24.46 17.09 -1.25
CA LEU A 631 24.27 17.34 0.18
C LEU A 631 22.96 16.69 0.63
N VAL A 632 23.02 15.81 1.64
CA VAL A 632 21.84 15.15 2.20
C VAL A 632 21.54 15.70 3.59
N LEU A 633 20.39 16.36 3.74
CA LEU A 633 19.95 16.99 4.97
C LEU A 633 18.80 16.22 5.59
N PHE A 634 19.03 15.80 6.83
CA PHE A 634 18.04 15.22 7.73
C PHE A 634 17.34 13.99 7.13
N PRO A 635 18.09 13.01 6.59
CA PRO A 635 17.47 11.84 5.96
C PRO A 635 16.63 11.06 6.98
N MET A 636 15.54 10.45 6.51
CA MET A 636 14.64 9.64 7.34
C MET A 636 15.21 8.23 7.52
N THR A 637 16.40 8.15 8.11
CA THR A 637 17.06 6.90 8.50
C THR A 637 18.05 7.13 9.65
N GLY A 638 18.14 6.15 10.54
CA GLY A 638 19.10 6.11 11.63
C GLY A 638 20.30 5.18 11.41
N ALA A 639 20.44 4.60 10.21
CA ALA A 639 21.42 3.55 9.96
C ALA A 639 22.87 4.01 10.22
N PRO A 640 23.71 3.17 10.85
CA PRO A 640 25.05 3.56 11.29
C PRO A 640 26.01 3.87 10.14
N LEU A 641 25.79 3.29 8.96
CA LEU A 641 26.66 3.51 7.80
C LEU A 641 26.68 4.97 7.32
N PHE A 642 25.67 5.77 7.69
CA PHE A 642 25.53 7.19 7.37
C PHE A 642 26.11 8.14 8.44
N ARG A 643 26.66 7.59 9.52
CA ARG A 643 27.08 8.36 10.71
C ARG A 643 28.60 8.36 10.88
N LYS A 644 29.32 8.51 9.76
CA LYS A 644 30.78 8.57 9.74
C LYS A 644 31.25 10.01 9.59
N LYS A 645 32.32 10.36 10.30
CA LYS A 645 32.94 11.70 10.29
C LYS A 645 33.30 12.19 8.89
N ASP A 646 33.70 11.29 7.99
CA ASP A 646 34.13 11.57 6.61
C ASP A 646 32.97 11.92 5.66
N LEU A 647 31.71 11.66 6.03
CA LEU A 647 30.52 12.03 5.25
C LEU A 647 30.21 13.53 5.36
N LYS A 648 31.15 14.38 4.94
CA LYS A 648 31.12 15.85 5.11
C LYS A 648 29.88 16.55 4.56
N TYR A 649 29.17 15.93 3.62
CA TYR A 649 27.97 16.45 2.97
C TYR A 649 26.68 15.76 3.46
N MET A 650 26.63 15.41 4.74
CA MET A 650 25.46 14.84 5.39
C MET A 650 25.24 15.42 6.79
N ALA A 651 23.98 15.58 7.21
CA ALA A 651 23.63 15.94 8.58
C ALA A 651 22.33 15.27 9.00
N HIS A 652 22.24 14.82 10.26
CA HIS A 652 21.10 14.09 10.79
C HIS A 652 20.43 14.88 11.92
N ILE A 653 19.10 14.85 11.99
CA ILE A 653 18.38 15.26 13.20
C ILE A 653 18.19 14.05 14.11
N ARG A 654 17.56 12.97 13.63
CA ARG A 654 17.26 11.79 14.43
C ARG A 654 18.51 11.05 14.95
N PRO A 655 18.45 10.43 16.14
CA PRO A 655 19.49 9.53 16.66
C PRO A 655 19.69 8.22 15.86
N SER A 656 20.76 7.48 16.17
CA SER A 656 21.12 6.24 15.48
C SER A 656 20.24 5.05 15.85
N TYR A 657 20.02 4.15 14.88
CA TYR A 657 19.37 2.87 15.12
C TYR A 657 20.13 1.96 16.09
N ILE A 658 21.46 2.07 16.21
CA ILE A 658 22.23 1.36 17.24
C ILE A 658 21.76 1.76 18.64
N ILE A 659 21.62 3.07 18.86
CA ILE A 659 21.13 3.63 20.13
C ILE A 659 19.70 3.16 20.40
N GLU A 660 18.82 3.21 19.40
CA GLU A 660 17.44 2.72 19.55
C GLU A 660 17.39 1.22 19.90
N GLY A 661 18.18 0.39 19.22
CA GLY A 661 18.27 -1.05 19.50
C GLY A 661 18.73 -1.35 20.93
N LYS A 662 19.72 -0.59 21.41
CA LYS A 662 20.21 -0.66 22.80
C LYS A 662 19.14 -0.24 23.80
N ILE A 663 18.48 0.90 23.60
CA ILE A 663 17.43 1.42 24.49
C ILE A 663 16.24 0.46 24.56
N LEU A 664 15.76 -0.05 23.42
CA LEU A 664 14.63 -0.98 23.39
C LEU A 664 14.97 -2.30 24.09
N THR A 665 16.19 -2.80 23.90
CA THR A 665 16.65 -4.02 24.56
C THR A 665 16.85 -3.81 26.06
N GLU A 666 17.42 -2.67 26.46
CA GLU A 666 17.54 -2.27 27.87
C GLU A 666 16.16 -2.15 28.53
N TYR A 667 15.21 -1.51 27.88
CA TYR A 667 13.84 -1.41 28.37
C TYR A 667 13.17 -2.78 28.53
N ALA A 668 13.38 -3.69 27.56
CA ALA A 668 12.88 -5.05 27.65
C ALA A 668 13.43 -5.80 28.88
N LEU A 669 14.73 -5.68 29.13
CA LEU A 669 15.42 -6.37 30.21
C LEU A 669 15.13 -5.74 31.59
N ASP A 670 15.20 -4.42 31.69
CA ASP A 670 15.23 -3.72 32.96
C ASP A 670 13.85 -3.25 33.39
N THR A 671 12.98 -2.85 32.45
CA THR A 671 11.63 -2.39 32.76
C THR A 671 10.63 -3.52 32.66
N LEU A 672 10.61 -4.24 31.53
CA LEU A 672 9.66 -5.34 31.30
C LEU A 672 10.10 -6.67 31.93
N LYS A 673 11.33 -6.74 32.45
CA LYS A 673 11.91 -7.94 33.07
C LYS A 673 11.83 -9.17 32.16
N ALA A 674 11.92 -8.96 30.84
CA ALA A 674 11.85 -10.03 29.85
C ALA A 674 13.04 -10.98 29.98
N LYS A 675 12.77 -12.29 30.02
CA LYS A 675 13.81 -13.32 30.13
C LYS A 675 14.17 -13.89 28.77
N LYS A 676 13.20 -13.92 27.85
CA LYS A 676 13.32 -14.50 26.52
C LYS A 676 12.79 -13.56 25.46
N GLY A 677 13.68 -13.07 24.58
CA GLY A 677 13.33 -12.08 23.55
C GLY A 677 13.54 -12.59 22.13
N VAL A 678 12.74 -12.07 21.20
CA VAL A 678 12.96 -12.21 19.76
C VAL A 678 13.18 -10.82 19.17
N MET A 679 14.19 -10.70 18.31
CA MET A 679 14.45 -9.53 17.47
C MET A 679 14.07 -9.88 16.04
N PHE A 680 12.91 -9.41 15.58
CA PHE A 680 12.48 -9.54 14.20
C PHE A 680 12.99 -8.35 13.40
N TYR A 681 13.90 -8.59 12.45
CA TYR A 681 14.63 -7.51 11.79
C TYR A 681 14.72 -7.69 10.27
N GLN A 682 14.75 -6.55 9.56
CA GLN A 682 15.01 -6.55 8.12
C GLN A 682 16.49 -6.82 7.87
N ASP A 683 16.79 -7.80 7.02
CA ASP A 683 18.15 -8.22 6.71
C ASP A 683 18.82 -7.28 5.69
N ASP A 684 18.93 -6.00 6.04
CA ASP A 684 19.64 -4.96 5.30
C ASP A 684 20.08 -3.79 6.20
N ALA A 685 20.61 -2.74 5.59
CA ALA A 685 21.08 -1.52 6.25
C ALA A 685 20.07 -0.87 7.21
N PHE A 686 18.77 -1.13 7.06
CA PHE A 686 17.75 -0.63 7.98
C PHE A 686 17.72 -1.44 9.28
N GLY A 687 17.49 -2.77 9.21
CA GLY A 687 17.32 -3.59 10.41
C GLY A 687 18.62 -3.90 11.14
N GLN A 688 19.75 -3.95 10.42
CA GLN A 688 21.04 -4.36 10.97
C GLN A 688 21.54 -3.43 12.09
N GLY A 689 21.31 -2.12 12.00
CA GLY A 689 21.77 -1.16 13.01
C GLY A 689 21.09 -1.38 14.37
N PHE A 690 19.80 -1.67 14.39
CA PHE A 690 19.09 -2.00 15.62
C PHE A 690 19.57 -3.31 16.23
N LEU A 691 19.76 -4.33 15.36
CA LEU A 691 20.25 -5.64 15.78
C LEU A 691 21.64 -5.53 16.43
N GLU A 692 22.53 -4.74 15.84
CA GLU A 692 23.87 -4.50 16.37
C GLU A 692 23.84 -3.93 17.78
N GLY A 693 23.11 -2.82 18.00
CA GLY A 693 23.01 -2.21 19.33
C GLY A 693 22.36 -3.13 20.38
N ALA A 694 21.37 -3.92 19.97
CA ALA A 694 20.76 -4.93 20.83
C ALA A 694 21.76 -6.05 21.20
N GLN A 695 22.48 -6.58 20.21
CA GLN A 695 23.46 -7.65 20.42
C GLN A 695 24.66 -7.20 21.25
N GLU A 696 25.14 -5.96 21.06
CA GLU A 696 26.22 -5.38 21.86
C GLU A 696 25.83 -5.34 23.35
N LEU A 697 24.62 -4.85 23.66
CA LEU A 697 24.11 -4.82 25.03
C LEU A 697 23.96 -6.22 25.62
N LEU A 698 23.37 -7.15 24.87
CA LEU A 698 23.19 -8.54 25.30
C LEU A 698 24.53 -9.22 25.59
N LYS A 699 25.53 -9.01 24.71
CA LYS A 699 26.90 -9.52 24.89
C LYS A 699 27.55 -8.92 26.13
N LYS A 700 27.46 -7.60 26.32
CA LYS A 700 27.99 -6.89 27.50
C LYS A 700 27.38 -7.44 28.80
N ARG A 701 26.10 -7.78 28.78
CA ARG A 701 25.36 -8.36 29.91
C ARG A 701 25.41 -9.89 30.00
N LYS A 702 26.14 -10.56 29.08
CA LYS A 702 26.28 -12.03 28.99
C LYS A 702 24.95 -12.77 28.89
N ILE A 703 23.96 -12.18 28.21
CA ILE A 703 22.62 -12.76 28.01
C ILE A 703 22.57 -13.50 26.67
N THR A 704 22.16 -14.77 26.70
CA THR A 704 22.12 -15.65 25.51
C THR A 704 20.71 -16.06 25.07
N ASN A 705 19.68 -15.85 25.91
CA ASN A 705 18.30 -16.26 25.64
C ASN A 705 17.54 -15.29 24.71
N TRP A 706 18.17 -14.88 23.62
CA TRP A 706 17.60 -13.95 22.65
C TRP A 706 17.79 -14.46 21.22
N LEU A 707 16.74 -14.37 20.41
CA LEU A 707 16.71 -14.93 19.07
C LEU A 707 16.55 -13.84 18.00
N ALA A 708 17.55 -13.72 17.12
CA ALA A 708 17.45 -12.88 15.92
C ALA A 708 16.75 -13.63 14.78
N VAL A 709 15.69 -13.03 14.23
CA VAL A 709 14.85 -13.60 13.16
C VAL A 709 14.84 -12.63 11.97
N PRO A 710 15.63 -12.91 10.91
CA PRO A 710 15.68 -12.06 9.73
C PRO A 710 14.45 -12.24 8.82
N TYR A 711 14.13 -11.19 8.06
CA TYR A 711 13.30 -11.25 6.87
C TYR A 711 13.91 -10.37 5.76
N GLN A 712 13.58 -10.66 4.51
CA GLN A 712 14.07 -9.92 3.35
C GLN A 712 13.13 -8.76 3.01
N ARG A 713 13.67 -7.68 2.43
CA ARG A 713 12.85 -6.57 1.97
C ARG A 713 11.78 -7.05 0.98
N ASN A 714 10.58 -6.48 1.09
CA ASN A 714 9.40 -6.84 0.29
C ASN A 714 8.82 -8.24 0.57
N ASP A 715 9.34 -8.98 1.56
CA ASP A 715 8.67 -10.19 2.03
C ASP A 715 7.25 -9.85 2.51
N VAL A 716 6.28 -10.58 1.97
CA VAL A 716 4.87 -10.52 2.38
C VAL A 716 4.41 -11.78 3.12
N THR A 717 5.24 -12.83 3.11
CA THR A 717 4.98 -14.10 3.80
C THR A 717 6.06 -14.35 4.86
N PHE A 718 5.65 -14.79 6.05
CA PHE A 718 6.52 -14.94 7.21
C PHE A 718 6.43 -16.34 7.83
N ALA A 719 5.99 -17.35 7.07
CA ALA A 719 5.72 -18.70 7.59
C ALA A 719 6.93 -19.30 8.33
N LYS A 720 8.14 -19.12 7.78
CA LYS A 720 9.39 -19.58 8.41
C LYS A 720 9.66 -18.85 9.73
N GLN A 721 9.49 -17.53 9.74
CA GLN A 721 9.68 -16.69 10.91
C GLN A 721 8.64 -17.00 11.99
N VAL A 722 7.38 -17.18 11.62
CA VAL A 722 6.27 -17.60 12.50
C VAL A 722 6.58 -18.94 13.16
N ALA A 723 6.98 -19.96 12.38
CA ALA A 723 7.32 -21.27 12.93
C ALA A 723 8.47 -21.17 13.93
N ARG A 724 9.50 -20.37 13.62
CA ARG A 724 10.67 -20.17 14.47
C ARG A 724 10.33 -19.41 15.75
N ILE A 725 9.49 -18.38 15.67
CA ILE A 725 9.04 -17.58 16.82
C ILE A 725 8.12 -18.41 17.72
N LYS A 726 7.15 -19.15 17.18
CA LYS A 726 6.27 -20.03 17.97
C LYS A 726 7.04 -21.13 18.68
N LYS A 727 8.00 -21.76 17.98
CA LYS A 727 8.88 -22.76 18.61
C LYS A 727 9.73 -22.16 19.73
N TYR A 728 10.15 -20.91 19.58
CA TYR A 728 10.94 -20.23 20.59
C TYR A 728 10.11 -19.69 21.74
N ASP A 729 8.83 -19.35 21.54
CA ASP A 729 7.91 -18.84 22.57
C ASP A 729 8.51 -17.69 23.42
N PRO A 730 8.72 -16.50 22.85
CA PRO A 730 9.32 -15.38 23.57
C PRO A 730 8.33 -14.66 24.49
N ASP A 731 8.86 -14.01 25.53
CA ASP A 731 8.11 -13.08 26.40
C ASP A 731 7.93 -11.71 25.71
N VAL A 732 8.92 -11.33 24.90
CA VAL A 732 8.98 -10.02 24.23
C VAL A 732 9.39 -10.15 22.76
N LEU A 733 8.73 -9.37 21.92
CA LEU A 733 9.03 -9.21 20.49
C LEU A 733 9.54 -7.79 20.24
N LEU A 734 10.79 -7.66 19.79
CA LEU A 734 11.38 -6.41 19.31
C LEU A 734 11.24 -6.40 17.78
N PHE A 735 10.58 -5.37 17.27
CA PHE A 735 10.36 -5.15 15.85
C PHE A 735 11.34 -4.12 15.32
N PHE A 736 12.39 -4.60 14.66
CA PHE A 736 13.38 -3.83 13.90
C PHE A 736 13.05 -3.94 12.40
N SER A 737 11.77 -3.73 12.08
CA SER A 737 11.17 -3.98 10.77
C SER A 737 10.37 -2.76 10.32
N VAL A 738 10.04 -2.68 9.03
CA VAL A 738 9.03 -1.74 8.55
C VAL A 738 7.62 -2.16 9.01
N THR A 739 6.67 -1.21 9.06
CA THR A 739 5.33 -1.46 9.61
C THR A 739 4.51 -2.46 8.79
N THR A 740 4.75 -2.56 7.48
CA THR A 740 4.14 -3.58 6.59
C THR A 740 4.53 -5.00 6.98
N ALA A 741 5.83 -5.25 7.18
CA ALA A 741 6.34 -6.55 7.60
C ALA A 741 5.85 -6.94 9.01
N ALA A 742 5.87 -6.00 9.96
CA ALA A 742 5.36 -6.24 11.31
C ALA A 742 3.88 -6.63 11.30
N ARG A 743 3.03 -5.94 10.52
CA ARG A 743 1.61 -6.29 10.37
C ARG A 743 1.42 -7.68 9.78
N GLY A 744 2.21 -8.02 8.76
CA GLY A 744 2.20 -9.35 8.15
C GLY A 744 2.58 -10.44 9.15
N LEU A 745 3.64 -10.23 9.92
CA LEU A 745 4.09 -11.16 10.95
C LEU A 745 3.05 -11.32 12.07
N ILE A 746 2.54 -10.22 12.63
CA ILE A 746 1.53 -10.23 13.70
C ILE A 746 0.29 -11.02 13.28
N ARG A 747 -0.17 -10.86 12.03
CA ARG A 747 -1.32 -11.62 11.52
C ARG A 747 -1.04 -13.11 11.42
N GLN A 748 0.13 -13.48 10.93
CA GLN A 748 0.49 -14.89 10.72
C GLN A 748 0.85 -15.60 12.04
N LEU A 749 1.39 -14.88 13.03
CA LEU A 749 1.50 -15.39 14.40
C LEU A 749 0.11 -15.66 15.00
N GLY A 750 -0.80 -14.71 14.80
CA GLY A 750 -2.18 -14.71 15.31
C GLY A 750 -2.35 -13.69 16.43
N ILE A 751 -3.45 -12.92 16.40
CA ILE A 751 -3.70 -11.82 17.36
C ILE A 751 -3.69 -12.32 18.82
N GLN A 752 -4.27 -13.48 19.08
CA GLN A 752 -4.33 -14.07 20.43
C GLN A 752 -2.94 -14.45 20.94
N GLU A 753 -2.08 -14.97 20.05
CA GLU A 753 -0.70 -15.35 20.38
C GLU A 753 0.13 -14.14 20.81
N VAL A 754 -0.02 -13.01 20.13
CA VAL A 754 0.75 -11.79 20.43
C VAL A 754 0.14 -10.94 21.54
N ALA A 755 -1.17 -11.05 21.82
CA ALA A 755 -1.84 -10.26 22.84
C ALA A 755 -1.31 -10.51 24.26
N GLY A 756 -0.78 -11.71 24.52
CA GLY A 756 -0.15 -12.07 25.79
C GLY A 756 1.35 -11.73 25.89
N LYS A 757 1.95 -11.14 24.84
CA LYS A 757 3.40 -10.88 24.75
C LYS A 757 3.68 -9.38 24.75
N HIS A 758 4.83 -8.98 25.28
CA HIS A 758 5.29 -7.61 25.15
C HIS A 758 5.77 -7.33 23.73
N MET A 759 5.43 -6.17 23.18
CA MET A 759 5.88 -5.73 21.87
C MET A 759 6.58 -4.39 21.96
N LEU A 760 7.77 -4.32 21.38
CA LEU A 760 8.63 -3.15 21.33
C LEU A 760 8.94 -2.82 19.86
N GLY A 761 8.81 -1.56 19.45
CA GLY A 761 9.07 -1.10 18.09
C GLY A 761 10.09 0.04 18.05
N SER A 762 10.82 0.14 16.94
CA SER A 762 11.66 1.30 16.63
C SER A 762 10.85 2.58 16.39
N SER A 763 11.55 3.68 16.13
CA SER A 763 11.00 4.95 15.65
C SER A 763 10.06 4.86 14.45
N GLU A 764 10.11 3.76 13.69
CA GLU A 764 9.24 3.54 12.54
C GLU A 764 7.77 3.27 12.91
N PHE A 765 7.52 2.87 14.16
CA PHE A 765 6.22 2.38 14.60
C PHE A 765 5.26 3.49 15.03
N GLY A 766 5.71 4.74 15.16
CA GLY A 766 4.80 5.88 15.39
C GLY A 766 3.88 6.24 14.21
N GLU A 767 3.97 5.49 13.11
CA GLU A 767 3.16 5.61 11.90
C GLU A 767 1.65 5.45 12.16
N GLY A 768 0.85 6.41 11.69
CA GLY A 768 -0.57 6.52 12.05
C GLY A 768 -1.44 5.32 11.68
N GLU A 769 -1.24 4.72 10.50
CA GLU A 769 -1.99 3.54 10.06
C GLU A 769 -1.61 2.29 10.85
N PHE A 770 -0.33 2.14 11.19
CA PHE A 770 0.11 1.08 12.10
C PHE A 770 -0.53 1.23 13.48
N GLN A 771 -0.53 2.44 14.05
CA GLN A 771 -1.18 2.70 15.34
C GLN A 771 -2.68 2.40 15.31
N ARG A 772 -3.37 2.75 14.21
CA ARG A 772 -4.76 2.38 14.00
C ARG A 772 -4.93 0.86 13.97
N PHE A 773 -4.08 0.14 13.24
CA PHE A 773 -4.09 -1.32 13.20
C PHE A 773 -3.95 -1.95 14.60
N MET A 774 -3.01 -1.46 15.42
CA MET A 774 -2.80 -1.96 16.77
C MET A 774 -4.04 -1.75 17.65
N LYS A 775 -4.61 -0.54 17.61
CA LYS A 775 -5.83 -0.18 18.34
C LYS A 775 -7.03 -1.05 17.92
N GLU A 776 -7.25 -1.22 16.62
CA GLU A 776 -8.34 -2.05 16.08
C GLU A 776 -8.23 -3.53 16.49
N LYS A 777 -7.01 -4.02 16.70
CA LYS A 777 -6.76 -5.40 17.15
C LYS A 777 -6.66 -5.55 18.66
N GLY A 778 -6.83 -4.47 19.43
CA GLY A 778 -6.69 -4.49 20.89
C GLY A 778 -5.28 -4.81 21.36
N LEU A 779 -4.27 -4.56 20.51
CA LEU A 779 -2.87 -4.83 20.80
C LEU A 779 -2.17 -3.57 21.33
N LYS A 780 -1.12 -3.78 22.14
CA LYS A 780 -0.29 -2.70 22.70
C LYS A 780 1.15 -2.90 22.28
N MET A 781 1.83 -1.82 21.93
CA MET A 781 3.26 -1.81 21.62
C MET A 781 3.87 -0.54 22.22
N PHE A 782 5.06 -0.67 22.80
CA PHE A 782 5.87 0.48 23.18
C PHE A 782 6.86 0.76 22.06
N TYR A 783 7.11 2.03 21.76
CA TYR A 783 8.00 2.37 20.65
C TYR A 783 8.68 3.72 20.89
N LEU A 784 9.86 3.86 20.28
CA LEU A 784 10.60 5.12 20.28
C LEU A 784 10.07 6.06 19.20
N ASN A 785 10.43 7.34 19.29
CA ASN A 785 10.11 8.37 18.32
C ASN A 785 11.26 9.39 18.28
N ALA A 786 11.55 9.94 17.11
CA ALA A 786 12.59 10.96 16.91
C ALA A 786 12.11 12.38 17.25
N VAL A 787 10.83 12.54 17.58
CA VAL A 787 10.16 13.80 17.93
C VAL A 787 9.22 13.58 19.11
N PRO A 788 8.86 14.64 19.87
CA PRO A 788 7.87 14.56 20.93
C PRO A 788 6.48 14.20 20.40
N ASN A 789 5.54 13.90 21.31
CA ASN A 789 4.17 13.58 20.95
C ASN A 789 3.54 14.72 20.11
N PRO A 790 3.21 14.50 18.83
CA PRO A 790 2.71 15.55 17.94
C PRO A 790 1.30 16.04 18.34
N GLN A 791 0.53 15.18 19.02
CA GLN A 791 -0.85 15.49 19.41
C GLN A 791 -0.95 16.29 20.70
N GLN A 792 -0.03 16.08 21.65
CA GLN A 792 -0.19 16.61 23.00
C GLN A 792 1.00 17.41 23.52
N SER A 793 2.19 17.28 22.92
CA SER A 793 3.36 17.99 23.43
C SER A 793 3.15 19.50 23.39
N ASP A 794 3.57 20.14 24.48
CA ASP A 794 3.53 21.59 24.67
C ASP A 794 4.78 22.31 24.17
N ILE A 795 5.77 21.56 23.67
CA ILE A 795 6.98 22.09 23.05
C ILE A 795 6.61 22.97 21.85
N ALA A 796 7.31 24.09 21.68
CA ALA A 796 6.94 25.13 20.72
C ALA A 796 6.84 24.61 19.28
N ILE A 797 7.77 23.78 18.80
CA ILE A 797 7.69 23.22 17.44
C ILE A 797 6.48 22.28 17.28
N ALA A 798 6.13 21.51 18.31
CA ALA A 798 4.99 20.58 18.26
C ALA A 798 3.66 21.34 18.26
N LYS A 799 3.55 22.42 19.03
CA LYS A 799 2.40 23.35 18.97
C LYS A 799 2.25 23.98 17.60
N GLN A 800 3.34 24.57 17.09
CA GLN A 800 3.35 25.22 15.79
C GLN A 800 2.91 24.26 14.68
N PHE A 801 3.48 23.05 14.65
CA PHE A 801 3.08 22.01 13.70
C PHE A 801 1.61 21.62 13.86
N ARG A 802 1.14 21.39 15.08
CA ARG A 802 -0.23 20.97 15.36
C ARG A 802 -1.24 22.04 14.93
N ASP A 803 -0.95 23.31 15.19
CA ASP A 803 -1.80 24.43 14.77
C ASP A 803 -1.86 24.52 13.24
N ALA A 804 -0.70 24.39 12.58
CA ALA A 804 -0.61 24.34 11.12
C ALA A 804 -1.39 23.15 10.54
N ALA A 805 -1.22 21.97 11.10
CA ALA A 805 -1.88 20.75 10.63
C ALA A 805 -3.40 20.81 10.80
N ASN A 806 -3.87 21.33 11.93
CA ASN A 806 -5.29 21.54 12.20
C ASN A 806 -5.91 22.58 11.26
N ARG A 807 -5.20 23.68 10.99
CA ARG A 807 -5.63 24.73 10.06
C ARG A 807 -5.83 24.19 8.64
N GLU A 808 -4.93 23.30 8.20
CA GLU A 808 -4.96 22.71 6.85
C GLU A 808 -5.76 21.40 6.77
N GLY A 809 -6.25 20.89 7.90
CA GLY A 809 -7.00 19.63 7.95
C GLY A 809 -6.19 18.40 7.55
N VAL A 810 -4.88 18.41 7.78
CA VAL A 810 -3.98 17.29 7.46
C VAL A 810 -3.75 16.39 8.68
N PRO A 811 -3.45 15.08 8.49
CA PRO A 811 -3.17 14.19 9.61
C PRO A 811 -1.97 14.63 10.44
N ILE A 812 -2.10 14.50 11.76
CA ILE A 812 -1.03 14.76 12.73
C ILE A 812 -0.37 13.41 13.06
N ASP A 813 0.88 13.25 12.66
CA ASP A 813 1.70 12.08 12.92
C ASP A 813 3.17 12.45 13.20
N VAL A 814 3.97 11.46 13.57
CA VAL A 814 5.38 11.68 13.98
C VAL A 814 6.31 12.03 12.82
N PHE A 815 6.06 11.50 11.62
CA PHE A 815 6.92 11.74 10.45
C PHE A 815 6.61 13.10 9.82
N SER A 816 5.35 13.52 9.83
CA SER A 816 4.97 14.88 9.44
C SER A 816 5.54 15.91 10.41
N LEU A 817 5.50 15.68 11.73
CA LEU A 817 6.19 16.56 12.68
C LEU A 817 7.72 16.58 12.47
N GLU A 818 8.36 15.44 12.27
CA GLU A 818 9.81 15.36 12.08
C GLU A 818 10.28 16.12 10.83
N SER A 819 9.59 15.92 9.71
CA SER A 819 9.87 16.63 8.46
C SER A 819 9.52 18.12 8.53
N TYR A 820 8.47 18.50 9.26
CA TYR A 820 8.13 19.89 9.55
C TYR A 820 9.25 20.57 10.36
N LEU A 821 9.73 19.93 11.44
CA LEU A 821 10.87 20.40 12.24
C LEU A 821 12.13 20.54 11.39
N ALA A 822 12.44 19.52 10.57
CA ALA A 822 13.62 19.52 9.70
C ALA A 822 13.58 20.66 8.68
N THR A 823 12.42 20.90 8.07
CA THR A 823 12.19 21.98 7.11
C THR A 823 12.29 23.34 7.79
N ASP A 824 11.65 23.51 8.95
CA ASP A 824 11.68 24.76 9.72
C ASP A 824 13.11 25.12 10.15
N PHE A 825 13.86 24.13 10.63
CA PHE A 825 15.26 24.30 11.01
C PHE A 825 16.15 24.64 9.81
N LEU A 826 15.95 24.01 8.65
CA LEU A 826 16.68 24.36 7.43
C LEU A 826 16.42 25.81 7.01
N ILE A 827 15.16 26.25 7.04
CA ILE A 827 14.77 27.63 6.73
C ILE A 827 15.51 28.61 7.66
N ASP A 828 15.54 28.34 8.97
CA ASP A 828 16.26 29.17 9.95
C ASP A 828 17.77 29.25 9.65
N ILE A 829 18.40 28.11 9.33
CA ILE A 829 19.82 28.07 8.93
C ILE A 829 20.06 28.89 7.65
N VAL A 830 19.26 28.67 6.61
CA VAL A 830 19.43 29.34 5.31
C VAL A 830 19.21 30.85 5.44
N LYS A 831 18.24 31.29 6.26
CA LYS A 831 18.00 32.72 6.53
C LYS A 831 19.23 33.41 7.14
N LYS A 832 19.99 32.71 7.99
CA LYS A 832 21.22 33.23 8.63
C LYS A 832 22.45 33.29 7.71
N ILE A 833 22.41 32.66 6.53
CA ILE A 833 23.52 32.69 5.56
C ILE A 833 23.52 34.00 4.77
N ARG A 834 24.69 34.66 4.68
CA ARG A 834 24.93 35.82 3.80
C ARG A 834 25.27 35.39 2.37
N GLY A 835 24.69 36.10 1.39
CA GLY A 835 24.77 35.78 -0.04
C GLY A 835 24.11 34.44 -0.40
N ALA A 836 24.51 33.86 -1.53
CA ALA A 836 24.00 32.57 -1.99
C ALA A 836 24.22 31.44 -0.96
N ALA A 837 23.18 30.64 -0.70
CA ALA A 837 23.19 29.53 0.25
C ALA A 837 23.66 28.22 -0.41
N THR A 838 24.97 28.07 -0.60
CA THR A 838 25.57 26.86 -1.17
C THR A 838 25.57 25.68 -0.20
N LYS A 839 25.79 24.46 -0.71
CA LYS A 839 25.95 23.23 0.09
C LYS A 839 26.96 23.42 1.23
N GLU A 840 28.12 23.99 0.91
CA GLU A 840 29.22 24.22 1.84
C GLU A 840 28.81 25.19 2.95
N LYS A 841 28.14 26.30 2.60
CA LYS A 841 27.68 27.28 3.59
C LYS A 841 26.60 26.69 4.51
N ILE A 842 25.66 25.91 3.97
CA ILE A 842 24.61 25.26 4.75
C ILE A 842 25.21 24.26 5.73
N ILE A 843 26.07 23.35 5.27
CA ILE A 843 26.64 22.33 6.15
C ILE A 843 27.61 22.92 7.18
N ASN A 844 28.34 23.98 6.83
CA ASN A 844 29.20 24.70 7.78
C ASN A 844 28.38 25.47 8.83
N ALA A 845 27.21 26.01 8.47
CA ALA A 845 26.31 26.63 9.42
C ALA A 845 25.73 25.60 10.40
N ILE A 846 25.31 24.43 9.90
CA ILE A 846 24.85 23.31 10.74
C ILE A 846 25.97 22.83 11.67
N ALA A 847 27.20 22.71 11.18
CA ALA A 847 28.34 22.24 11.98
C ALA A 847 28.69 23.14 13.18
N LYS A 848 28.28 24.41 13.14
CA LYS A 848 28.47 25.39 14.23
C LYS A 848 27.38 25.32 15.31
N VAL A 849 26.33 24.52 15.12
CA VAL A 849 25.22 24.41 16.07
C VAL A 849 25.67 23.64 17.30
N LYS A 850 25.74 24.32 18.45
CA LYS A 850 26.15 23.77 19.74
C LYS A 850 25.17 24.22 20.82
N ASN A 851 24.67 23.27 21.62
CA ASN A 851 23.75 23.52 22.74
C ASN A 851 22.61 24.50 22.40
N HIS A 852 22.05 24.39 21.20
CA HIS A 852 21.05 25.31 20.69
C HIS A 852 19.65 24.77 20.97
N ASN A 853 18.90 25.47 21.82
CA ASN A 853 17.48 25.17 22.01
C ASN A 853 16.65 25.76 20.85
N TYR A 854 16.36 24.92 19.86
CA TYR A 854 15.55 25.25 18.71
C TYR A 854 14.08 24.91 18.97
N LYS A 855 13.28 25.91 19.36
CA LYS A 855 11.83 25.77 19.60
C LYS A 855 11.46 24.61 20.55
N GLY A 856 12.30 24.42 21.58
CA GLY A 856 12.18 23.39 22.62
C GLY A 856 12.82 22.04 22.27
N MET A 857 13.52 21.93 21.14
CA MET A 857 14.41 20.82 20.80
C MET A 857 15.86 21.23 21.07
N LEU A 858 16.62 20.42 21.81
CA LEU A 858 18.05 20.68 22.01
C LEU A 858 18.86 20.10 20.85
N PHE A 859 19.52 20.97 20.08
CA PHE A 859 20.41 20.60 19.00
C PHE A 859 21.87 20.88 19.35
N ASN A 860 22.70 19.83 19.19
CA ASN A 860 24.13 19.88 19.37
C ASN A 860 24.79 19.02 18.28
N PHE A 861 25.35 19.64 17.25
CA PHE A 861 25.96 18.92 16.14
C PHE A 861 27.22 18.18 16.63
N ASP A 862 27.21 16.86 16.54
CA ASP A 862 28.37 16.03 16.79
C ASP A 862 29.13 15.76 15.47
N PRO A 863 30.39 16.22 15.31
CA PRO A 863 31.14 15.99 14.09
C PRO A 863 31.52 14.53 13.84
N GLU A 864 31.55 13.67 14.87
CA GLU A 864 31.95 12.28 14.73
C GLU A 864 30.87 11.43 14.07
N ASN A 865 29.61 11.64 14.47
CA ASN A 865 28.45 10.91 13.94
C ASN A 865 27.50 11.76 13.08
N ARG A 866 27.79 13.07 12.96
CA ARG A 866 27.06 14.06 12.14
C ARG A 866 25.60 14.28 12.54
N THR A 867 25.29 14.10 13.82
CA THR A 867 23.92 14.15 14.37
C THR A 867 23.69 15.41 15.20
N LEU A 868 22.47 15.99 15.14
CA LEU A 868 22.06 17.16 15.92
C LEU A 868 21.28 16.81 17.19
N SER A 869 20.28 15.92 17.11
CA SER A 869 19.48 15.55 18.28
C SER A 869 20.13 14.41 19.03
N SER A 870 20.11 14.52 20.36
CA SER A 870 20.45 13.44 21.29
C SER A 870 19.23 13.02 22.11
N THR A 871 18.02 13.28 21.59
CA THR A 871 16.78 13.00 22.32
C THR A 871 15.88 12.05 21.52
N LEU A 872 15.34 11.06 22.22
CA LEU A 872 14.26 10.17 21.75
C LEU A 872 13.06 10.29 22.70
N TRP A 873 11.88 9.95 22.21
CA TRP A 873 10.65 9.92 23.01
C TRP A 873 9.99 8.55 22.95
N MET A 874 9.83 7.91 24.08
CA MET A 874 9.22 6.60 24.19
C MET A 874 7.73 6.70 24.50
N TYR A 875 6.92 6.08 23.64
CA TYR A 875 5.52 5.82 23.94
C TYR A 875 5.38 4.54 24.76
N THR A 876 4.80 4.66 25.95
CA THR A 876 4.61 3.56 26.91
C THR A 876 3.13 3.18 27.09
N GLY A 877 2.27 3.53 26.13
CA GLY A 877 0.82 3.34 26.25
C GLY A 877 0.06 4.53 26.86
N SER A 878 0.79 5.51 27.38
CA SER A 878 0.28 6.80 27.87
C SER A 878 0.57 7.89 26.83
N PRO A 879 -0.27 8.93 26.69
CA PRO A 879 0.06 10.00 25.78
C PRO A 879 1.18 10.92 26.33
N ASP A 880 1.53 10.80 27.61
CA ASP A 880 2.74 11.39 28.19
C ASP A 880 3.96 10.54 27.80
N TRP A 881 4.64 10.94 26.71
CA TRP A 881 5.81 10.21 26.22
C TRP A 881 7.03 10.48 27.08
N GLN A 882 7.75 9.42 27.43
CA GLN A 882 8.97 9.53 28.23
C GLN A 882 10.11 10.04 27.35
N GLN A 883 10.68 11.18 27.71
CA GLN A 883 11.88 11.68 27.06
C GLN A 883 13.10 10.86 27.50
N ILE A 884 13.90 10.41 26.54
CA ILE A 884 15.13 9.67 26.76
C ILE A 884 16.27 10.50 26.20
N GLU A 885 17.14 10.97 27.09
CA GLU A 885 18.40 11.61 26.71
C GLU A 885 19.42 10.54 26.35
N VAL A 886 19.98 10.66 25.15
CA VAL A 886 21.03 9.81 24.64
C VAL A 886 22.35 10.44 25.05
N THR A 887 22.98 9.92 26.08
CA THR A 887 24.35 10.31 26.42
C THR A 887 25.28 9.88 25.28
N GLN A 888 25.92 10.86 24.63
CA GLN A 888 27.05 10.60 23.75
C GLN A 888 28.26 10.23 24.62
N ASN A 889 28.33 8.98 25.10
CA ASN A 889 29.46 8.55 25.91
C ASN A 889 30.73 8.54 25.06
N LYS A 890 31.75 9.26 25.54
CA LYS A 890 33.14 9.23 25.07
C LYS A 890 33.83 7.85 25.24
N GLU A 891 33.15 6.84 25.77
CA GLU A 891 33.73 5.55 26.15
C GLU A 891 33.84 4.55 25.00
N ASP A 892 33.14 4.75 23.87
CA ASP A 892 33.23 3.86 22.71
C ASP A 892 34.48 4.15 21.83
N ALA A 893 35.36 5.06 22.27
CA ALA A 893 36.60 5.46 21.61
C ALA A 893 37.89 5.08 22.39
N GLN A 894 37.81 4.10 23.31
CA GLN A 894 38.99 3.50 23.97
C GLN A 894 39.18 2.04 23.61
#